data_AF-K8EEU2-F1
#
_entry.id   AF-K8EEU2-F1
#
_cell.length_a   1.000
_cell.length_b   1.000
_cell.length_c   1.000
_cell.angle_alpha   90.00
_cell.angle_beta   90.00
_cell.angle_gamma   90.00
#
_symmetry.space_group_name_H-M   'P 1'
#
loop_
_entity.id
_entity.type
_entity.pdbx_description
1 polymer ?
#
loop_
_entity_poly.entity_id
_entity_poly.type
_entity_poly.pdbx_seq_one_letter_code
_entity_poly.pdbx_strand_id
1 'polypeptide(L)'
;MRYVSTRGGTHKCSLHAASLLNLPNDQGLFVPQMIPKLNRAQLKRLRGLGFEDLAFEILRLFITETDVPKEKLRSIVKKCYKGFEESDIVVPLVVLDEDSDDDDDEKKKSKKSKKSSETKVQIHVAELFHGPTLSVKDISLAFAVQMIEFFLSKKHERANVIVATTGDTGPATLDAIEKFGNNRIDCWCLYPSGKISKAQERQMTTKRGDNVNAIEVKECERGCDDIDDVCSKIFADEEFVQRNGITSLNSCNILRILAQLPHFFWCYFRTMHGKTTEEEIENHTMTCVVPTGAMGHAFTAQLAREMGLPMTEVVLATNANGAAHEIAMTGEIVKKSKAEKTVASAMDCVMPYNLWRVVYYCAEGDTEILRRIQDTYEFYGHATLPKKVLRNFRETFLTAEVSDYDTFESMKYNLDVHKYLACPHTAVALHAAQSMGLNNHDGENALVVLATAHPGKFIDAVQTALETEDVPKMAKHKTLEDAKMSFQRKRETNLENLEIALRTDIDATSRARRGRYVNLTKERAAGVLHEKYLRGNEPAIPSFSVSNQQDDQNPTSSSQMGQIRSSTTPPSAKNAAAAPANSSARADEEDEDDEEEVTSKKKKPKSKTKQQLELEQLKWTRWTRRLSILAACVSFHLVLRDPNRKNDIPFVDAFGKKANAFVEEKKKEIESLLEKRKEEKKQRQKRGKNEKSETLLIEPKVYIRERIGKARPQNPAFDVAR
;
A
#
# COMPACT_ATOMS: atom_id res chain seq x y z
N MET A 1 -7.31 -6.42 -24.97
CA MET A 1 -6.99 -5.42 -23.93
C MET A 1 -6.26 -4.27 -24.59
N ARG A 2 -6.46 -3.04 -24.13
CA ARG A 2 -5.71 -1.84 -24.56
C ARG A 2 -5.34 -1.02 -23.33
N TYR A 3 -4.35 -0.15 -23.47
CA TYR A 3 -3.85 0.71 -22.39
C TYR A 3 -3.99 2.18 -22.79
N VAL A 4 -4.30 3.02 -21.81
CA VAL A 4 -4.50 4.46 -21.99
C VAL A 4 -3.65 5.23 -20.97
N SER A 5 -3.35 6.49 -21.27
CA SER A 5 -2.77 7.39 -20.27
C SER A 5 -3.82 7.84 -19.28
N THR A 6 -3.42 7.92 -18.01
CA THR A 6 -4.20 8.55 -16.95
C THR A 6 -4.53 10.03 -17.24
N ARG A 7 -3.75 10.74 -18.08
CA ARG A 7 -3.98 12.13 -18.49
C ARG A 7 -4.78 12.30 -19.79
N GLY A 8 -5.15 11.19 -20.43
CA GLY A 8 -6.00 11.16 -21.63
C GLY A 8 -5.33 11.60 -22.93
N GLY A 9 -4.06 12.03 -22.90
CA GLY A 9 -3.30 12.51 -24.05
C GLY A 9 -2.63 11.41 -24.87
N THR A 10 -2.84 10.12 -24.55
CA THR A 10 -2.44 9.03 -25.43
C THR A 10 -3.62 8.19 -25.91
N HIS A 11 -3.55 7.83 -27.20
CA HIS A 11 -4.47 6.87 -27.80
C HIS A 11 -4.26 5.47 -27.20
N LYS A 12 -5.32 4.67 -27.27
CA LYS A 12 -5.35 3.27 -26.83
C LYS A 12 -4.23 2.47 -27.50
N CYS A 13 -3.21 2.08 -26.72
CA CYS A 13 -2.06 1.32 -27.21
C CYS A 13 -2.11 -0.17 -26.80
N SER A 14 -1.29 -0.99 -27.44
CA SER A 14 -1.10 -2.40 -27.06
C SER A 14 -0.26 -2.52 -25.79
N LEU A 15 -0.25 -3.70 -25.17
CA LEU A 15 0.63 -3.96 -24.03
C LEU A 15 2.11 -3.77 -24.42
N HIS A 16 2.49 -4.23 -25.61
CA HIS A 16 3.84 -4.05 -26.15
C HIS A 16 4.29 -2.58 -26.08
N ALA A 17 3.47 -1.67 -26.63
CA ALA A 17 3.77 -0.25 -26.65
C ALA A 17 3.77 0.36 -25.24
N ALA A 18 2.75 0.07 -24.43
CA ALA A 18 2.68 0.56 -23.04
C ALA A 18 3.89 0.12 -22.20
N SER A 19 4.40 -1.09 -22.44
CA SER A 19 5.52 -1.67 -21.70
C SER A 19 6.87 -1.09 -22.09
N LEU A 20 7.09 -0.82 -23.38
CA LEU A 20 8.38 -0.31 -23.89
C LEU A 20 8.48 1.22 -23.81
N LEU A 21 7.37 1.93 -23.95
CA LEU A 21 7.34 3.39 -23.76
C LEU A 21 7.57 3.77 -22.29
N ASN A 22 7.16 2.90 -21.36
CA ASN A 22 7.15 3.09 -19.91
C ASN A 22 6.23 4.24 -19.43
N LEU A 23 6.39 5.44 -19.99
CA LEU A 23 5.53 6.60 -19.79
C LEU A 23 4.85 7.00 -21.11
N PRO A 24 3.58 7.45 -21.08
CA PRO A 24 2.92 8.06 -22.23
C PRO A 24 3.47 9.48 -22.51
N ASN A 25 3.24 10.00 -23.72
CA ASN A 25 3.79 11.30 -24.16
C ASN A 25 3.29 12.51 -23.36
N ASP A 26 2.13 12.38 -22.72
CA ASP A 26 1.52 13.42 -21.90
C ASP A 26 2.03 13.41 -20.46
N GLN A 27 3.08 12.64 -20.15
CA GLN A 27 3.63 12.45 -18.80
C GLN A 27 2.65 11.83 -17.79
N GLY A 28 1.57 11.19 -18.28
CA GLY A 28 0.70 10.38 -17.44
C GLY A 28 1.32 9.02 -17.10
N LEU A 29 0.47 8.08 -16.70
CA LEU A 29 0.86 6.68 -16.53
C LEU A 29 -0.05 5.77 -17.37
N PHE A 30 0.47 4.66 -17.86
CA PHE A 30 -0.38 3.67 -18.53
C PHE A 30 -1.24 2.92 -17.52
N VAL A 31 -2.52 2.77 -17.83
CA VAL A 31 -3.51 1.96 -17.10
C VAL A 31 -4.32 1.12 -18.10
N PRO A 32 -4.87 -0.05 -17.70
CA PRO A 32 -5.75 -0.80 -18.58
C PRO A 32 -7.02 0.00 -18.86
N GLN A 33 -7.46 0.04 -20.12
CA GLN A 33 -8.66 0.77 -20.54
C GLN A 33 -9.91 0.28 -19.79
N MET A 34 -9.94 -0.99 -19.39
CA MET A 34 -11.01 -1.60 -18.63
C MET A 34 -10.41 -2.60 -17.64
N ILE A 35 -10.96 -2.65 -16.44
CA ILE A 35 -10.60 -3.65 -15.43
C ILE A 35 -11.50 -4.89 -15.63
N PRO A 36 -10.92 -6.06 -15.96
CA PRO A 36 -11.68 -7.31 -16.05
C PRO A 36 -12.37 -7.63 -14.72
N LYS A 37 -13.67 -7.94 -14.75
CA LYS A 37 -14.44 -8.34 -13.56
C LYS A 37 -14.51 -9.87 -13.47
N LEU A 38 -14.30 -10.40 -12.27
CA LEU A 38 -14.41 -11.81 -11.93
C LEU A 38 -15.65 -12.02 -11.07
N ASN A 39 -16.51 -12.93 -11.50
CA ASN A 39 -17.67 -13.36 -10.71
C ASN A 39 -17.29 -14.46 -9.71
N ARG A 40 -18.21 -14.79 -8.79
CA ARG A 40 -18.02 -15.82 -7.76
C ARG A 40 -17.61 -17.18 -8.35
N ALA A 41 -18.24 -17.60 -9.45
CA ALA A 41 -17.93 -18.87 -10.09
C ALA A 41 -16.49 -18.90 -10.67
N GLN A 42 -16.00 -17.78 -11.19
CA GLN A 42 -14.61 -17.64 -11.62
C GLN A 42 -13.65 -17.71 -10.42
N LEU A 43 -13.92 -16.98 -9.33
CA LEU A 43 -13.11 -17.02 -8.11
C LEU A 43 -13.04 -18.45 -7.52
N LYS A 44 -14.17 -19.17 -7.47
CA LYS A 44 -14.24 -20.57 -7.00
C LYS A 44 -13.32 -21.49 -7.83
N ARG A 45 -13.22 -21.28 -9.15
CA ARG A 45 -12.29 -22.04 -10.02
C ARG A 45 -10.83 -21.69 -9.77
N LEU A 46 -10.52 -20.43 -9.50
CA LEU A 46 -9.15 -19.97 -9.27
C LEU A 46 -8.58 -20.46 -7.93
N ARG A 47 -9.43 -20.68 -6.91
CA ARG A 47 -9.03 -21.11 -5.56
C ARG A 47 -8.16 -22.38 -5.55
N GLY A 48 -8.46 -23.34 -6.42
CA GLY A 48 -7.78 -24.64 -6.46
C GLY A 48 -6.43 -24.65 -7.19
N LEU A 49 -6.03 -23.54 -7.81
CA LEU A 49 -4.82 -23.49 -8.63
C LEU A 49 -3.55 -23.32 -7.79
N GLY A 50 -2.44 -23.87 -8.30
CA GLY A 50 -1.09 -23.50 -7.84
C GLY A 50 -0.74 -22.07 -8.28
N PHE A 51 0.32 -21.50 -7.69
CA PHE A 51 0.65 -20.08 -7.91
C PHE A 51 0.92 -19.76 -9.39
N GLU A 52 1.67 -20.62 -10.10
CA GLU A 52 1.99 -20.41 -11.52
C GLU A 52 0.73 -20.39 -12.40
N ASP A 53 -0.17 -21.37 -12.22
CA ASP A 53 -1.43 -21.43 -12.98
C ASP A 53 -2.35 -20.26 -12.61
N LEU A 54 -2.44 -19.90 -11.34
CA LEU A 54 -3.19 -18.72 -10.89
C LEU A 54 -2.63 -17.44 -11.54
N ALA A 55 -1.31 -17.26 -11.53
CA ALA A 55 -0.67 -16.11 -12.14
C ALA A 55 -0.95 -16.04 -13.64
N PHE A 56 -0.85 -17.19 -14.35
CA PHE A 56 -1.23 -17.26 -15.76
C PHE A 56 -2.70 -16.87 -15.99
N GLU A 57 -3.63 -17.41 -15.19
CA GLU A 57 -5.08 -17.13 -15.32
C GLU A 57 -5.44 -15.67 -15.02
N ILE A 58 -4.78 -15.02 -14.07
CA ILE A 58 -4.98 -13.60 -13.77
C ILE A 58 -4.34 -12.73 -14.86
N LEU A 59 -3.09 -13.01 -15.25
CA LEU A 59 -2.35 -12.20 -16.22
C LEU A 59 -2.99 -12.23 -17.62
N ARG A 60 -3.51 -13.38 -18.07
CA ARG A 60 -4.16 -13.50 -19.39
C ARG A 60 -5.43 -12.67 -19.55
N LEU A 61 -6.00 -12.14 -18.45
CA LEU A 61 -7.11 -11.19 -18.51
C LEU A 61 -6.67 -9.81 -19.01
N PHE A 62 -5.40 -9.48 -18.82
CA PHE A 62 -4.77 -8.23 -19.25
C PHE A 62 -3.89 -8.40 -20.50
N ILE A 63 -3.43 -9.62 -20.77
CA ILE A 63 -2.51 -9.93 -21.87
C ILE A 63 -3.24 -10.79 -22.91
N THR A 64 -3.51 -10.24 -24.09
CA THR A 64 -4.25 -10.99 -25.14
C THR A 64 -3.33 -11.92 -25.94
N GLU A 65 -3.93 -12.92 -26.59
CA GLU A 65 -3.23 -13.84 -27.53
C GLU A 65 -2.46 -13.09 -28.63
N THR A 66 -2.98 -11.93 -29.06
CA THR A 66 -2.31 -11.06 -30.05
C THR A 66 -1.04 -10.42 -29.49
N ASP A 67 -1.02 -10.07 -28.20
CA ASP A 67 0.18 -9.53 -27.55
C ASP A 67 1.20 -10.65 -27.31
N VAL A 68 0.75 -11.71 -26.63
CA VAL A 68 1.56 -12.89 -26.27
C VAL A 68 0.71 -14.16 -26.43
N PRO A 69 1.14 -15.12 -27.27
CA PRO A 69 0.46 -16.41 -27.37
C PRO A 69 0.39 -17.12 -26.01
N LYS A 70 -0.73 -17.78 -25.70
CA LYS A 70 -0.97 -18.42 -24.40
C LYS A 70 0.15 -19.35 -23.94
N GLU A 71 0.64 -20.24 -24.81
CA GLU A 71 1.72 -21.17 -24.47
C GLU A 71 3.02 -20.42 -24.12
N LYS A 72 3.27 -19.31 -24.80
CA LYS A 72 4.43 -18.46 -24.51
C LYS A 72 4.25 -17.73 -23.17
N LEU A 73 3.07 -17.19 -22.88
CA LEU A 73 2.79 -16.54 -21.60
C LEU A 73 2.93 -17.53 -20.44
N ARG A 74 2.35 -18.73 -20.57
CA ARG A 74 2.49 -19.82 -19.59
C ARG A 74 3.96 -20.20 -19.38
N SER A 75 4.75 -20.29 -20.45
CA SER A 75 6.19 -20.53 -20.35
C SER A 75 6.94 -19.40 -19.65
N ILE A 76 6.59 -18.13 -19.87
CA ILE A 76 7.22 -16.98 -19.20
C ILE A 76 6.93 -17.04 -17.70
N VAL A 77 5.66 -17.20 -17.33
CA VAL A 77 5.21 -17.29 -15.93
C VAL A 77 5.96 -18.39 -15.18
N LYS A 78 6.02 -19.59 -15.74
CA LYS A 78 6.77 -20.71 -15.14
C LYS A 78 8.26 -20.40 -14.95
N LYS A 79 8.88 -19.71 -15.90
CA LYS A 79 10.30 -19.31 -15.79
C LYS A 79 10.53 -18.24 -14.73
N CYS A 80 9.58 -17.32 -14.52
CA CYS A 80 9.69 -16.27 -13.51
C CYS A 80 9.81 -16.83 -12.10
N TYR A 81 9.01 -17.84 -11.77
CA TYR A 81 8.87 -18.33 -10.41
C TYR A 81 9.77 -19.53 -10.08
N LYS A 82 10.37 -20.18 -11.09
CA LYS A 82 11.35 -21.28 -10.89
C LYS A 82 12.54 -20.92 -10.00
N GLY A 83 12.90 -19.64 -9.91
CA GLY A 83 14.03 -19.16 -9.10
C GLY A 83 13.71 -18.84 -7.64
N PHE A 84 12.47 -19.07 -7.20
CA PHE A 84 12.06 -18.89 -5.80
C PHE A 84 12.43 -20.14 -5.00
N GLU A 85 12.81 -19.95 -3.72
CA GLU A 85 13.35 -21.02 -2.87
C GLU A 85 12.33 -22.13 -2.61
N GLU A 86 11.08 -21.74 -2.42
CA GLU A 86 9.94 -22.65 -2.31
C GLU A 86 9.18 -22.69 -3.64
N SER A 87 9.61 -23.58 -4.55
CA SER A 87 9.01 -23.67 -5.89
C SER A 87 7.51 -23.95 -5.88
N ASP A 88 7.02 -24.60 -4.83
CA ASP A 88 5.62 -25.00 -4.69
C ASP A 88 4.76 -23.91 -4.03
N ILE A 89 5.39 -22.97 -3.30
CA ILE A 89 4.73 -21.90 -2.53
C ILE A 89 5.53 -20.59 -2.73
N VAL A 90 5.35 -19.95 -3.89
CA VAL A 90 6.03 -18.69 -4.25
C VAL A 90 5.82 -17.57 -3.22
N VAL A 91 4.68 -17.58 -2.53
CA VAL A 91 4.31 -16.64 -1.47
C VAL A 91 3.75 -17.41 -0.27
N PRO A 92 4.60 -17.82 0.68
CA PRO A 92 4.17 -18.44 1.92
C PRO A 92 3.33 -17.48 2.78
N LEU A 93 2.35 -18.02 3.50
CA LEU A 93 1.57 -17.29 4.50
C LEU A 93 1.92 -17.83 5.89
N VAL A 94 2.71 -17.07 6.63
CA VAL A 94 3.05 -17.37 8.03
C VAL A 94 1.95 -16.83 8.94
N VAL A 95 1.40 -17.66 9.81
CA VAL A 95 0.42 -17.21 10.80
C VAL A 95 1.18 -16.78 12.05
N LEU A 96 0.93 -15.56 12.53
CA LEU A 96 1.44 -15.11 13.82
C LEU A 96 0.47 -15.54 14.92
N ASP A 97 0.91 -16.46 15.77
CA ASP A 97 0.15 -16.88 16.94
C ASP A 97 0.47 -15.97 18.14
N GLU A 98 -0.54 -15.57 18.90
CA GLU A 98 -0.35 -15.03 20.27
C GLU A 98 -0.22 -16.25 21.20
N ASP A 99 1.03 -16.62 21.53
CA ASP A 99 1.46 -17.73 22.41
C ASP A 99 0.36 -18.66 22.97
N SER A 100 0.35 -19.92 22.51
CA SER A 100 0.23 -20.99 23.49
C SER A 100 1.48 -20.96 24.35
N ASP A 101 1.33 -20.69 25.64
CA ASP A 101 2.36 -20.87 26.66
C ASP A 101 2.96 -22.30 26.55
N ASP A 102 3.99 -22.48 25.73
CA ASP A 102 4.86 -23.66 25.74
C ASP A 102 6.07 -23.31 26.62
N ASP A 103 5.79 -23.12 27.91
CA ASP A 103 6.75 -23.36 28.98
C ASP A 103 6.35 -24.68 29.66
N ASP A 104 7.29 -25.62 29.61
CA ASP A 104 7.42 -26.87 30.35
C ASP A 104 6.54 -28.09 29.97
N ASP A 105 7.24 -29.04 29.35
CA ASP A 105 7.10 -30.49 29.51
C ASP A 105 6.82 -30.88 30.98
N GLU A 106 5.56 -30.78 31.44
CA GLU A 106 4.95 -31.63 32.48
C GLU A 106 3.56 -31.07 32.88
N LYS A 107 2.57 -31.07 31.97
CA LYS A 107 1.12 -31.10 32.34
C LYS A 107 0.18 -31.28 31.14
N LYS A 108 0.47 -32.25 30.27
CA LYS A 108 -0.57 -32.84 29.40
C LYS A 108 -1.54 -33.70 30.25
N LYS A 109 -2.36 -33.08 31.11
CA LYS A 109 -3.49 -33.75 31.79
C LYS A 109 -4.50 -32.80 32.46
N SER A 110 -4.88 -31.71 31.81
CA SER A 110 -6.09 -30.95 32.21
C SER A 110 -6.60 -30.02 31.11
N LYS A 111 -6.82 -30.55 29.91
CA LYS A 111 -7.61 -29.87 28.86
C LYS A 111 -9.09 -30.20 29.04
N LYS A 112 -9.78 -29.38 29.82
CA LYS A 112 -11.19 -29.02 29.63
C LYS A 112 -11.52 -27.92 30.64
N SER A 113 -12.16 -26.86 30.16
CA SER A 113 -12.74 -25.75 30.95
C SER A 113 -11.84 -24.53 31.18
N LYS A 114 -11.70 -23.68 30.15
CA LYS A 114 -11.75 -22.21 30.25
C LYS A 114 -11.85 -21.62 28.85
N LYS A 115 -13.09 -21.60 28.34
CA LYS A 115 -13.49 -20.97 27.09
C LYS A 115 -14.01 -19.58 27.43
N SER A 116 -13.12 -18.59 27.50
CA SER A 116 -13.47 -17.16 27.56
C SER A 116 -12.24 -16.31 27.21
N SER A 117 -11.88 -16.26 25.93
CA SER A 117 -10.95 -15.29 25.38
C SER A 117 -11.56 -14.77 24.09
N GLU A 118 -11.69 -13.44 23.96
CA GLU A 118 -12.09 -12.75 22.72
C GLU A 118 -11.28 -13.31 21.55
N THR A 119 -11.95 -13.76 20.49
CA THR A 119 -11.30 -14.47 19.37
C THR A 119 -10.66 -13.43 18.46
N LYS A 120 -9.43 -13.02 18.75
CA LYS A 120 -8.68 -12.12 17.87
C LYS A 120 -8.46 -12.74 16.50
N VAL A 121 -8.54 -11.94 15.44
CA VAL A 121 -8.21 -12.39 14.06
C VAL A 121 -6.72 -12.73 14.01
N GLN A 122 -6.40 -13.91 13.48
CA GLN A 122 -5.02 -14.31 13.22
C GLN A 122 -4.39 -13.42 12.15
N ILE A 123 -3.15 -12.97 12.38
CA ILE A 123 -2.39 -12.19 11.42
C ILE A 123 -1.67 -13.16 10.48
N HIS A 124 -1.97 -13.08 9.18
CA HIS A 124 -1.26 -13.82 8.14
C HIS A 124 -0.20 -12.92 7.50
N VAL A 125 1.08 -13.24 7.67
CA VAL A 125 2.17 -12.56 7.02
C VAL A 125 2.48 -13.23 5.68
N ALA A 126 2.22 -12.51 4.58
CA ALA A 126 2.53 -12.98 3.24
C ALA A 126 3.98 -12.65 2.89
N GLU A 127 4.85 -13.66 2.91
CA GLU A 127 6.28 -13.51 2.63
C GLU A 127 6.54 -13.40 1.13
N LEU A 128 6.81 -12.18 0.66
CA LEU A 128 7.04 -11.89 -0.77
C LEU A 128 8.53 -11.87 -1.13
N PHE A 129 9.39 -12.36 -0.25
CA PHE A 129 10.85 -12.22 -0.34
C PHE A 129 11.59 -13.55 -0.55
N HIS A 130 10.91 -14.60 -1.01
CA HIS A 130 11.55 -15.89 -1.32
C HIS A 130 12.17 -15.94 -2.73
N GLY A 131 12.25 -14.80 -3.40
CA GLY A 131 12.91 -14.64 -4.69
C GLY A 131 14.43 -14.48 -4.58
N PRO A 132 15.15 -14.49 -5.72
CA PRO A 132 16.61 -14.51 -5.75
C PRO A 132 17.29 -13.29 -5.12
N THR A 133 16.59 -12.17 -4.99
CA THR A 133 17.12 -10.95 -4.37
C THR A 133 16.51 -10.64 -3.02
N LEU A 134 15.69 -11.55 -2.50
CA LEU A 134 15.06 -11.49 -1.20
C LEU A 134 14.12 -10.30 -1.02
N SER A 135 13.38 -9.95 -2.07
CA SER A 135 12.41 -8.86 -2.03
C SER A 135 11.23 -9.10 -2.94
N VAL A 136 10.13 -8.42 -2.65
CA VAL A 136 8.92 -8.44 -3.47
C VAL A 136 9.13 -7.99 -4.91
N LYS A 137 10.21 -7.26 -5.18
CA LYS A 137 10.52 -6.77 -6.53
C LYS A 137 10.79 -7.93 -7.49
N ASP A 138 11.24 -9.08 -6.98
CA ASP A 138 11.49 -10.31 -7.74
C ASP A 138 10.23 -10.82 -8.45
N ILE A 139 9.07 -10.76 -7.78
CA ILE A 139 7.76 -11.17 -8.34
C ILE A 139 7.46 -10.42 -9.65
N SER A 140 7.80 -9.13 -9.69
CA SER A 140 7.42 -8.25 -10.80
C SER A 140 8.49 -8.12 -11.88
N LEU A 141 9.77 -8.06 -11.51
CA LEU A 141 10.85 -7.73 -12.45
C LEU A 141 11.27 -8.92 -13.30
N ALA A 142 11.24 -10.14 -12.75
CA ALA A 142 11.48 -11.35 -13.56
C ALA A 142 10.46 -11.49 -14.70
N PHE A 143 9.20 -11.12 -14.43
CA PHE A 143 8.14 -11.09 -15.45
C PHE A 143 8.32 -9.95 -16.44
N ALA A 144 8.52 -8.72 -15.95
CA ALA A 144 8.66 -7.56 -16.82
C ALA A 144 9.84 -7.70 -17.80
N VAL A 145 10.99 -8.19 -17.34
CA VAL A 145 12.17 -8.41 -18.19
C VAL A 145 11.92 -9.47 -19.25
N GLN A 146 11.31 -10.61 -18.91
CA GLN A 146 11.01 -11.66 -19.90
C GLN A 146 9.97 -11.21 -20.94
N MET A 147 9.01 -10.39 -20.54
CA MET A 147 8.03 -9.80 -21.46
C MET A 147 8.69 -8.81 -22.42
N ILE A 148 9.57 -7.93 -21.91
CA ILE A 148 10.35 -7.02 -22.76
C ILE A 148 11.27 -7.80 -23.70
N GLU A 149 11.99 -8.81 -23.21
CA GLU A 149 12.83 -9.66 -24.06
C GLU A 149 12.01 -10.30 -25.18
N PHE A 150 10.83 -10.86 -24.84
CA PHE A 150 9.95 -11.45 -25.82
C PHE A 150 9.51 -10.45 -26.90
N PHE A 151 9.11 -9.24 -26.49
CA PHE A 151 8.72 -8.18 -27.41
C PHE A 151 9.85 -7.75 -28.33
N LEU A 152 11.05 -7.53 -27.79
CA LEU A 152 12.26 -7.22 -28.57
C LEU A 152 12.63 -8.37 -29.51
N SER A 153 12.46 -9.62 -29.09
CA SER A 153 12.79 -10.80 -29.90
C SER A 153 11.95 -10.88 -31.18
N LYS A 154 10.66 -10.52 -31.12
CA LYS A 154 9.75 -10.54 -32.29
C LYS A 154 10.20 -9.63 -33.42
N LYS A 155 10.85 -8.51 -33.10
CA LYS A 155 11.33 -7.52 -34.07
C LYS A 155 12.84 -7.58 -34.31
N HIS A 156 13.52 -8.53 -33.68
CA HIS A 156 14.98 -8.63 -33.61
C HIS A 156 15.65 -7.33 -33.11
N GLU A 157 15.01 -6.68 -32.14
CA GLU A 157 15.45 -5.41 -31.57
C GLU A 157 16.26 -5.58 -30.28
N ARG A 158 16.82 -4.47 -29.80
CA ARG A 158 17.55 -4.32 -28.53
C ARG A 158 17.04 -3.09 -27.77
N ALA A 159 17.26 -3.05 -26.47
CA ALA A 159 16.96 -1.89 -25.63
C ALA A 159 18.04 -1.64 -24.58
N ASN A 160 18.25 -0.37 -24.26
CA ASN A 160 18.99 0.07 -23.08
C ASN A 160 17.98 0.40 -21.97
N VAL A 161 18.10 -0.24 -20.81
CA VAL A 161 17.23 0.00 -19.65
C VAL A 161 17.97 0.87 -18.64
N ILE A 162 17.41 2.04 -18.31
CA ILE A 162 17.89 2.87 -17.19
C ILE A 162 16.97 2.66 -15.99
N VAL A 163 17.57 2.37 -14.84
CA VAL A 163 16.87 2.22 -13.56
C VAL A 163 17.62 3.00 -12.49
N ALA A 164 16.92 3.85 -11.76
CA ALA A 164 17.42 4.51 -10.57
C ALA A 164 16.82 3.82 -9.33
N THR A 165 17.63 3.65 -8.27
CA THR A 165 17.16 2.95 -7.08
C THR A 165 17.77 3.44 -5.77
N THR A 166 16.95 3.38 -4.71
CA THR A 166 17.34 3.53 -3.30
C THR A 166 17.11 2.25 -2.50
N GLY A 167 16.94 1.11 -3.17
CA GLY A 167 16.70 -0.16 -2.48
C GLY A 167 16.57 -1.34 -3.41
N ASP A 168 15.49 -2.10 -3.25
CA ASP A 168 15.37 -3.44 -3.81
C ASP A 168 15.11 -3.51 -5.33
N THR A 169 14.74 -2.40 -5.96
CA THR A 169 14.45 -2.39 -7.41
C THR A 169 15.70 -2.69 -8.24
N GLY A 170 16.87 -2.16 -7.86
CA GLY A 170 18.13 -2.41 -8.58
C GLY A 170 18.57 -3.86 -8.57
N PRO A 171 18.76 -4.50 -7.38
CA PRO A 171 19.09 -5.92 -7.27
C PRO A 171 18.21 -6.81 -8.14
N ALA A 172 16.88 -6.67 -8.01
CA ALA A 172 15.91 -7.50 -8.73
C ALA A 172 15.94 -7.25 -10.25
N THR A 173 16.20 -6.00 -10.68
CA THR A 173 16.32 -5.67 -12.11
C THR A 173 17.57 -6.31 -12.72
N LEU A 174 18.72 -6.13 -12.06
CA LEU A 174 19.98 -6.67 -12.56
C LEU A 174 19.99 -8.21 -12.54
N ASP A 175 19.43 -8.83 -11.50
CA ASP A 175 19.29 -10.29 -11.45
C ASP A 175 18.41 -10.81 -12.60
N ALA A 176 17.26 -10.18 -12.84
CA ALA A 176 16.36 -10.57 -13.92
C ALA A 176 16.97 -10.35 -15.31
N ILE A 177 17.68 -9.23 -15.55
CA ILE A 177 18.31 -8.92 -16.84
C ILE A 177 19.52 -9.81 -17.10
N GLU A 178 20.32 -10.14 -16.08
CA GLU A 178 21.42 -11.10 -16.23
C GLU A 178 20.90 -12.49 -16.63
N LYS A 179 19.82 -12.96 -15.98
CA LYS A 179 19.25 -14.29 -16.25
C LYS A 179 18.46 -14.38 -17.54
N PHE A 180 17.70 -13.34 -17.88
CA PHE A 180 16.68 -13.41 -18.93
C PHE A 180 16.85 -12.37 -20.05
N GLY A 181 17.64 -11.31 -19.82
CA GLY A 181 17.82 -10.21 -20.79
C GLY A 181 19.08 -10.32 -21.65
N ASN A 182 19.93 -11.32 -21.40
CA ASN A 182 21.33 -11.45 -21.87
C ASN A 182 21.55 -11.24 -23.38
N ASN A 183 20.54 -11.44 -24.22
CA ASN A 183 20.69 -11.30 -25.68
C ASN A 183 20.30 -9.92 -26.22
N ARG A 184 19.49 -9.12 -25.52
CA ARG A 184 18.82 -7.93 -26.13
C ARG A 184 18.71 -6.72 -25.22
N ILE A 185 18.98 -6.86 -23.93
CA ILE A 185 18.78 -5.81 -22.95
C ILE A 185 20.10 -5.53 -22.25
N ASP A 186 20.59 -4.30 -22.38
CA ASP A 186 21.70 -3.77 -21.59
C ASP A 186 21.13 -2.84 -20.51
N CYS A 187 21.51 -3.03 -19.24
CA CYS A 187 20.96 -2.32 -18.09
C CYS A 187 21.98 -1.37 -17.48
N TRP A 188 21.52 -0.18 -17.13
CA TRP A 188 22.24 0.88 -16.45
C TRP A 188 21.50 1.21 -15.15
N CYS A 189 21.92 0.54 -14.08
CA CYS A 189 21.30 0.64 -12.76
C CYS A 189 22.10 1.61 -11.89
N LEU A 190 21.49 2.76 -11.59
CA LEU A 190 22.08 3.88 -10.88
C LEU A 190 21.61 3.86 -9.42
N TYR A 191 22.52 4.08 -8.47
CA TYR A 191 22.16 4.20 -7.05
C TYR A 191 23.01 5.26 -6.34
N PRO A 192 22.43 6.03 -5.41
CA PRO A 192 23.17 7.08 -4.72
C PRO A 192 24.07 6.48 -3.63
N SER A 193 25.32 6.96 -3.58
CA SER A 193 26.35 6.50 -2.64
C SER A 193 25.88 6.64 -1.19
N GLY A 194 26.04 5.57 -0.40
CA GLY A 194 25.73 5.54 1.03
C GLY A 194 24.23 5.65 1.39
N LYS A 195 23.32 5.52 0.41
CA LYS A 195 21.85 5.60 0.63
C LYS A 195 21.15 4.24 0.56
N ILE A 196 21.86 3.15 0.27
CA ILE A 196 21.33 1.78 0.24
C ILE A 196 22.11 0.87 1.20
N SER A 197 21.54 -0.26 1.60
CA SER A 197 22.25 -1.20 2.47
C SER A 197 23.41 -1.88 1.74
N LYS A 198 24.45 -2.28 2.48
CA LYS A 198 25.58 -3.05 1.92
C LYS A 198 25.13 -4.35 1.26
N ALA A 199 24.06 -4.98 1.77
CA ALA A 199 23.50 -6.18 1.18
C ALA A 199 22.89 -5.89 -0.20
N GLN A 200 22.11 -4.81 -0.33
CA GLN A 200 21.51 -4.37 -1.60
C GLN A 200 22.60 -3.98 -2.61
N GLU A 201 23.59 -3.21 -2.19
CA GLU A 201 24.73 -2.83 -3.02
C GLU A 201 25.45 -4.07 -3.57
N ARG A 202 25.80 -5.04 -2.70
CA ARG A 202 26.48 -6.26 -3.11
C ARG A 202 25.65 -7.12 -4.05
N GLN A 203 24.34 -7.21 -3.87
CA GLN A 203 23.47 -7.93 -4.82
C GLN A 203 23.51 -7.32 -6.24
N MET A 204 23.85 -6.04 -6.38
CA MET A 204 24.05 -5.39 -7.68
C MET A 204 25.49 -5.52 -8.19
N THR A 205 26.48 -5.18 -7.36
CA THR A 205 27.89 -5.08 -7.78
C THR A 205 28.55 -6.44 -7.98
N THR A 206 27.98 -7.53 -7.48
CA THR A 206 28.50 -8.89 -7.69
C THR A 206 28.01 -9.55 -8.99
N LYS A 207 27.09 -8.91 -9.71
CA LYS A 207 26.59 -9.37 -11.01
C LYS A 207 27.71 -9.35 -12.06
N ARG A 208 27.72 -10.36 -12.93
CA ARG A 208 28.83 -10.66 -13.85
C ARG A 208 28.48 -10.47 -15.31
N GLY A 209 27.20 -10.50 -15.67
CA GLY A 209 26.75 -10.30 -17.04
C GLY A 209 27.38 -9.05 -17.66
N ASP A 210 27.75 -9.14 -18.93
CA ASP A 210 28.30 -8.01 -19.68
C ASP A 210 27.25 -6.91 -19.93
N ASN A 211 25.97 -7.27 -19.81
CA ASN A 211 24.79 -6.45 -20.03
C ASN A 211 24.21 -5.82 -18.75
N VAL A 212 24.88 -5.95 -17.60
CA VAL A 212 24.39 -5.44 -16.31
C VAL A 212 25.37 -4.47 -15.67
N ASN A 213 25.05 -3.18 -15.67
CA ASN A 213 25.95 -2.14 -15.19
C ASN A 213 25.37 -1.49 -13.93
N ALA A 214 25.94 -1.82 -12.77
CA ALA A 214 25.64 -1.14 -11.50
C ALA A 214 26.58 0.06 -11.33
N ILE A 215 26.02 1.25 -11.14
CA ILE A 215 26.75 2.53 -11.08
C ILE A 215 26.39 3.26 -9.80
N GLU A 216 27.38 3.44 -8.94
CA GLU A 216 27.30 4.29 -7.76
C GLU A 216 27.44 5.77 -8.17
N VAL A 217 26.49 6.59 -7.73
CA VAL A 217 26.51 8.04 -7.98
C VAL A 217 26.81 8.77 -6.68
N LYS A 218 27.95 9.46 -6.63
CA LYS A 218 28.37 10.28 -5.50
C LYS A 218 27.70 11.65 -5.55
N GLU A 219 27.68 12.33 -4.40
CA GLU A 219 27.19 13.72 -4.27
C GLU A 219 25.68 13.89 -4.54
N CYS A 220 24.88 12.85 -4.26
CA CYS A 220 23.42 12.92 -4.32
C CYS A 220 22.81 13.33 -2.96
N GLU A 221 22.79 14.62 -2.67
CA GLU A 221 22.21 15.16 -1.43
C GLU A 221 20.72 14.80 -1.27
N ARG A 222 19.95 14.86 -2.38
CA ARG A 222 18.52 14.51 -2.44
C ARG A 222 18.30 13.01 -2.71
N GLY A 223 19.36 12.19 -2.71
CA GLY A 223 19.25 10.75 -2.91
C GLY A 223 18.87 10.39 -4.36
N CYS A 224 17.79 9.63 -4.55
CA CYS A 224 17.39 9.18 -5.90
C CYS A 224 16.95 10.35 -6.79
N ASP A 225 16.37 11.39 -6.20
CA ASP A 225 15.79 12.51 -6.95
C ASP A 225 16.84 13.22 -7.83
N ASP A 226 18.08 13.34 -7.35
CA ASP A 226 19.19 13.88 -8.14
C ASP A 226 19.50 13.03 -9.39
N ILE A 227 19.44 11.71 -9.24
CA ILE A 227 19.65 10.76 -10.34
C ILE A 227 18.46 10.79 -11.30
N ASP A 228 17.24 10.88 -10.79
CA ASP A 228 16.01 10.94 -11.58
C ASP A 228 15.93 12.24 -12.40
N ASP A 229 16.44 13.37 -11.89
CA ASP A 229 16.56 14.61 -12.65
C ASP A 229 17.49 14.45 -13.87
N VAL A 230 18.62 13.76 -13.71
CA VAL A 230 19.53 13.44 -14.83
C VAL A 230 18.88 12.46 -15.81
N CYS A 231 18.22 11.42 -15.30
CA CYS A 231 17.49 10.47 -16.15
C CYS A 231 16.42 11.19 -16.96
N SER A 232 15.69 12.13 -16.36
CA SER A 232 14.64 12.91 -17.01
C SER A 232 15.18 13.75 -18.18
N LYS A 233 16.37 14.36 -18.04
CA LYS A 233 17.05 15.05 -19.14
C LYS A 233 17.41 14.12 -20.30
N ILE A 234 17.89 12.92 -19.99
CA ILE A 234 18.19 11.89 -21.01
C ILE A 234 16.89 11.45 -21.70
N PHE A 235 15.81 11.21 -20.96
CA PHE A 235 14.52 10.81 -21.52
C PHE A 235 13.84 11.90 -22.35
N ALA A 236 14.13 13.17 -22.08
CA ALA A 236 13.65 14.32 -22.86
C ALA A 236 14.35 14.47 -24.22
N ASP A 237 15.57 13.94 -24.37
CA ASP A 237 16.29 13.89 -25.65
C ASP A 237 15.78 12.74 -26.51
N GLU A 238 14.71 13.04 -27.27
CA GLU A 238 14.04 12.03 -28.09
C GLU A 238 14.95 11.39 -29.13
N GLU A 239 15.88 12.13 -29.73
CA GLU A 239 16.81 11.59 -30.73
C GLU A 239 17.75 10.57 -30.08
N PHE A 240 18.34 10.92 -28.94
CA PHE A 240 19.24 10.03 -28.22
C PHE A 240 18.53 8.79 -27.71
N VAL A 241 17.32 8.94 -27.14
CA VAL A 241 16.47 7.84 -26.68
C VAL A 241 16.14 6.89 -27.83
N GLN A 242 15.76 7.42 -29.00
CA GLN A 242 15.38 6.61 -30.15
C GLN A 242 16.59 5.88 -30.76
N ARG A 243 17.71 6.58 -30.94
CA ARG A 243 18.93 6.00 -31.50
C ARG A 243 19.44 4.82 -30.68
N ASN A 244 19.31 4.92 -29.36
CA ASN A 244 19.82 3.93 -28.41
C ASN A 244 18.75 3.01 -27.82
N GLY A 245 17.49 3.12 -28.24
CA GLY A 245 16.39 2.31 -27.72
C GLY A 245 16.27 2.35 -26.19
N ILE A 246 16.29 3.55 -25.61
CA ILE A 246 16.28 3.74 -24.16
C ILE A 246 14.87 3.57 -23.61
N THR A 247 14.74 2.76 -22.55
CA THR A 247 13.51 2.56 -21.79
C THR A 247 13.83 2.44 -20.29
N SER A 248 12.81 2.27 -19.46
CA SER A 248 12.98 2.07 -18.02
C SER A 248 12.08 0.95 -17.49
N LEU A 249 12.58 0.30 -16.44
CA LEU A 249 11.87 -0.70 -15.65
C LEU A 249 11.53 -0.18 -14.24
N ASN A 250 11.47 1.15 -14.05
CA ASN A 250 11.02 1.76 -12.81
C ASN A 250 9.54 1.43 -12.50
N SER A 251 9.06 1.84 -11.31
CA SER A 251 7.76 1.41 -10.77
C SER A 251 6.55 1.89 -11.61
N CYS A 252 6.78 2.80 -12.55
CA CYS A 252 5.81 3.26 -13.54
C CYS A 252 5.50 2.20 -14.61
N ASN A 253 6.35 1.18 -14.83
CA ASN A 253 6.12 0.21 -15.89
C ASN A 253 4.87 -0.64 -15.61
N ILE A 254 3.92 -0.71 -16.57
CA ILE A 254 2.64 -1.40 -16.39
C ILE A 254 2.81 -2.91 -16.16
N LEU A 255 3.84 -3.54 -16.74
CA LEU A 255 4.12 -4.97 -16.54
C LEU A 255 4.39 -5.28 -15.06
N ARG A 256 5.03 -4.35 -14.34
CA ARG A 256 5.33 -4.53 -12.92
C ARG A 256 4.07 -4.54 -12.07
N ILE A 257 3.09 -3.70 -12.40
CA ILE A 257 1.79 -3.68 -11.73
C ILE A 257 1.04 -4.99 -12.00
N LEU A 258 0.94 -5.39 -13.28
CA LEU A 258 0.21 -6.60 -13.65
C LEU A 258 0.80 -7.85 -13.00
N ALA A 259 2.13 -7.96 -12.95
CA ALA A 259 2.83 -9.07 -12.31
C ALA A 259 2.64 -9.15 -10.79
N GLN A 260 2.24 -8.05 -10.15
CA GLN A 260 1.91 -8.03 -8.72
C GLN A 260 0.50 -8.56 -8.45
N LEU A 261 -0.46 -8.44 -9.38
CA LEU A 261 -1.84 -8.86 -9.14
C LEU A 261 -2.01 -10.30 -8.61
N PRO A 262 -1.33 -11.32 -9.16
CA PRO A 262 -1.54 -12.70 -8.74
C PRO A 262 -1.35 -12.96 -7.25
N HIS A 263 -0.40 -12.28 -6.58
CA HIS A 263 -0.13 -12.56 -5.18
C HIS A 263 -1.27 -12.13 -4.26
N PHE A 264 -2.06 -11.11 -4.62
CA PHE A 264 -3.25 -10.71 -3.85
C PHE A 264 -4.33 -11.78 -3.90
N PHE A 265 -4.61 -12.33 -5.09
CA PHE A 265 -5.53 -13.46 -5.24
C PHE A 265 -5.02 -14.70 -4.51
N TRP A 266 -3.72 -14.97 -4.62
CA TRP A 266 -3.09 -16.08 -3.91
C TRP A 266 -3.28 -15.96 -2.40
N CYS A 267 -2.94 -14.81 -1.80
CA CYS A 267 -3.10 -14.58 -0.37
C CYS A 267 -4.55 -14.77 0.08
N TYR A 268 -5.51 -14.21 -0.65
CA TYR A 268 -6.93 -14.41 -0.36
C TYR A 268 -7.33 -15.89 -0.36
N PHE A 269 -6.95 -16.66 -1.38
CA PHE A 269 -7.31 -18.08 -1.44
C PHE A 269 -6.61 -18.93 -0.37
N ARG A 270 -5.40 -18.55 0.05
CA ARG A 270 -4.68 -19.28 1.11
C ARG A 270 -5.24 -19.02 2.50
N THR A 271 -5.80 -17.84 2.76
CA THR A 271 -6.52 -17.58 4.02
C THR A 271 -7.86 -18.32 4.12
N MET A 272 -8.36 -18.90 3.02
CA MET A 272 -9.53 -19.77 3.01
C MET A 272 -9.21 -21.24 3.35
N HIS A 273 -8.00 -21.57 3.78
CA HIS A 273 -7.66 -22.94 4.14
C HIS A 273 -8.55 -23.45 5.29
N GLY A 274 -9.10 -24.66 5.16
CA GLY A 274 -10.02 -25.24 6.15
C GLY A 274 -11.49 -24.82 6.02
N LYS A 275 -11.81 -23.78 5.23
CA LYS A 275 -13.20 -23.39 4.93
C LYS A 275 -13.83 -24.33 3.90
N THR A 276 -14.90 -25.02 4.28
CA THR A 276 -15.48 -26.11 3.47
C THR A 276 -16.94 -25.89 3.13
N THR A 277 -17.68 -25.14 3.94
CA THR A 277 -19.09 -24.83 3.66
C THR A 277 -19.21 -23.68 2.66
N GLU A 278 -20.32 -23.62 1.92
CA GLU A 278 -20.53 -22.52 0.97
C GLU A 278 -20.69 -21.18 1.69
N GLU A 279 -21.35 -21.16 2.84
CA GLU A 279 -21.51 -19.97 3.68
C GLU A 279 -20.15 -19.38 4.10
N GLU A 280 -19.25 -20.20 4.64
CA GLU A 280 -17.89 -19.75 5.04
C GLU A 280 -17.08 -19.21 3.86
N ILE A 281 -17.31 -19.73 2.65
CA ILE A 281 -16.59 -19.29 1.45
C ILE A 281 -17.18 -17.97 0.93
N GLU A 282 -18.51 -17.84 0.96
CA GLU A 282 -19.21 -16.65 0.47
C GLU A 282 -19.02 -15.42 1.36
N ASN A 283 -18.94 -15.64 2.67
CA ASN A 283 -18.73 -14.59 3.65
C ASN A 283 -17.24 -14.29 3.91
N HIS A 284 -16.31 -15.08 3.34
CA HIS A 284 -14.86 -14.85 3.51
C HIS A 284 -14.38 -13.60 2.78
N THR A 285 -13.79 -12.70 3.55
CA THR A 285 -13.14 -11.49 3.05
C THR A 285 -11.71 -11.39 3.55
N MET A 286 -10.97 -10.42 3.03
CA MET A 286 -9.61 -10.14 3.49
C MET A 286 -9.39 -8.64 3.69
N THR A 287 -8.78 -8.27 4.81
CA THR A 287 -8.11 -6.98 4.99
C THR A 287 -6.65 -7.15 4.62
N CYS A 288 -6.12 -6.29 3.74
CA CYS A 288 -4.73 -6.33 3.32
C CYS A 288 -3.97 -5.09 3.80
N VAL A 289 -2.84 -5.28 4.47
CA VAL A 289 -1.96 -4.20 4.94
C VAL A 289 -0.69 -4.17 4.09
N VAL A 290 -0.47 -3.03 3.44
CA VAL A 290 0.54 -2.82 2.42
C VAL A 290 1.57 -1.80 2.91
N PRO A 291 2.84 -2.20 3.17
CA PRO A 291 3.94 -1.25 3.30
C PRO A 291 4.06 -0.40 2.03
N THR A 292 3.88 0.90 2.16
CA THR A 292 3.63 1.80 1.03
C THR A 292 4.70 2.88 0.92
N GLY A 293 5.47 2.81 -0.17
CA GLY A 293 6.30 3.91 -0.69
C GLY A 293 5.67 4.47 -1.96
N ALA A 294 6.24 4.13 -3.13
CA ALA A 294 5.79 4.61 -4.45
C ALA A 294 4.38 4.16 -4.93
N MET A 295 3.54 3.61 -4.05
CA MET A 295 2.13 3.20 -4.26
C MET A 295 1.85 2.15 -5.36
N GLY A 296 2.85 1.43 -5.86
CA GLY A 296 2.63 0.36 -6.86
C GLY A 296 1.75 -0.80 -6.33
N HIS A 297 2.04 -1.31 -5.13
CA HIS A 297 1.18 -2.31 -4.49
C HIS A 297 -0.18 -1.75 -4.08
N ALA A 298 -0.24 -0.48 -3.63
CA ALA A 298 -1.50 0.17 -3.29
C ALA A 298 -2.45 0.17 -4.49
N PHE A 299 -1.94 0.60 -5.66
CA PHE A 299 -2.70 0.54 -6.90
C PHE A 299 -3.06 -0.89 -7.31
N THR A 300 -2.15 -1.84 -7.15
CA THR A 300 -2.41 -3.25 -7.47
C THR A 300 -3.50 -3.85 -6.57
N ALA A 301 -3.52 -3.52 -5.28
CA ALA A 301 -4.56 -3.93 -4.35
C ALA A 301 -5.92 -3.33 -4.73
N GLN A 302 -5.97 -2.03 -5.07
CA GLN A 302 -7.16 -1.40 -5.62
C GLN A 302 -7.65 -2.13 -6.87
N LEU A 303 -6.74 -2.42 -7.81
CA LEU A 303 -7.06 -3.13 -9.04
C LEU A 303 -7.62 -4.53 -8.75
N ALA A 304 -7.04 -5.30 -7.83
CA ALA A 304 -7.54 -6.61 -7.43
C ALA A 304 -8.95 -6.54 -6.81
N ARG A 305 -9.19 -5.57 -5.91
CA ARG A 305 -10.52 -5.34 -5.33
C ARG A 305 -11.53 -4.95 -6.39
N GLU A 306 -11.16 -4.05 -7.31
CA GLU A 306 -12.00 -3.66 -8.43
C GLU A 306 -12.23 -4.81 -9.42
N MET A 307 -11.33 -5.78 -9.56
CA MET A 307 -11.58 -7.01 -10.32
C MET A 307 -12.65 -7.91 -9.67
N GLY A 308 -13.03 -7.66 -8.41
CA GLY A 308 -14.03 -8.44 -7.68
C GLY A 308 -13.45 -9.36 -6.59
N LEU A 309 -12.16 -9.22 -6.25
CA LEU A 309 -11.58 -9.93 -5.11
C LEU A 309 -12.19 -9.40 -3.80
N PRO A 310 -12.78 -10.26 -2.93
CA PRO A 310 -13.42 -9.82 -1.70
C PRO A 310 -12.43 -9.27 -0.66
N MET A 311 -12.16 -7.97 -0.75
CA MET A 311 -11.33 -7.23 0.18
C MET A 311 -12.17 -6.21 0.93
N THR A 312 -12.23 -6.34 2.26
CA THR A 312 -12.95 -5.40 3.13
C THR A 312 -12.19 -4.08 3.18
N GLU A 313 -10.92 -4.14 3.54
CA GLU A 313 -10.06 -2.97 3.69
C GLU A 313 -8.72 -3.16 2.98
N VAL A 314 -8.20 -2.08 2.41
CA VAL A 314 -6.81 -1.98 1.97
C VAL A 314 -6.14 -0.90 2.80
N VAL A 315 -5.17 -1.28 3.61
CA VAL A 315 -4.49 -0.38 4.56
C VAL A 315 -3.12 -0.04 4.03
N LEU A 316 -2.84 1.26 3.85
CA LEU A 316 -1.55 1.77 3.44
C LEU A 316 -0.75 2.17 4.67
N ALA A 317 0.25 1.35 5.01
CA ALA A 317 1.18 1.63 6.10
C ALA A 317 2.39 2.38 5.53
N THR A 318 2.60 3.63 5.96
CA THR A 318 3.70 4.48 5.52
C THR A 318 4.68 4.73 6.67
N ASN A 319 5.94 5.00 6.34
CA ASN A 319 6.89 5.58 7.30
C ASN A 319 6.69 7.11 7.38
N ALA A 320 7.62 7.84 8.00
CA ALA A 320 7.58 9.30 8.13
C ALA A 320 7.47 10.08 6.79
N ASN A 321 7.72 9.46 5.64
CA ASN A 321 7.50 10.06 4.33
C ASN A 321 6.03 9.97 3.86
N GLY A 322 5.08 9.77 4.78
CA GLY A 322 3.71 9.28 4.57
C GLY A 322 2.78 10.10 3.66
N ALA A 323 3.14 10.30 2.39
CA ALA A 323 2.37 11.04 1.41
C ALA A 323 0.94 10.49 1.26
N ALA A 324 0.76 9.16 1.25
CA ALA A 324 -0.56 8.56 1.20
C ALA A 324 -1.40 8.87 2.45
N HIS A 325 -0.78 8.88 3.64
CA HIS A 325 -1.44 9.24 4.90
C HIS A 325 -1.79 10.73 4.93
N GLU A 326 -0.85 11.59 4.55
CA GLU A 326 -1.05 13.04 4.45
C GLU A 326 -2.20 13.39 3.50
N ILE A 327 -2.22 12.84 2.28
CA ILE A 327 -3.31 13.01 1.32
C ILE A 327 -4.63 12.52 1.89
N ALA A 328 -4.65 11.37 2.57
CA ALA A 328 -5.86 10.85 3.20
C ALA A 328 -6.39 11.81 4.28
N MET A 329 -5.52 12.46 5.06
CA MET A 329 -5.93 13.35 6.15
C MET A 329 -6.32 14.74 5.65
N THR A 330 -5.55 15.33 4.75
CA THR A 330 -5.69 16.75 4.35
C THR A 330 -6.36 16.92 2.98
N GLY A 331 -6.21 15.96 2.08
CA GLY A 331 -6.54 16.10 0.67
C GLY A 331 -5.46 16.81 -0.16
N GLU A 332 -4.35 17.20 0.46
CA GLU A 332 -3.26 17.94 -0.19
C GLU A 332 -2.17 16.99 -0.69
N ILE A 333 -1.67 17.27 -1.89
CA ILE A 333 -0.48 16.65 -2.49
C ILE A 333 0.60 17.71 -2.49
N VAL A 334 1.67 17.51 -1.73
CA VAL A 334 2.76 18.50 -1.58
C VAL A 334 4.08 17.89 -2.01
N LYS A 335 4.81 18.61 -2.87
CA LYS A 335 6.16 18.26 -3.30
C LYS A 335 7.14 18.62 -2.18
N LYS A 336 7.62 17.61 -1.47
CA LYS A 336 8.67 17.78 -0.46
C LYS A 336 10.01 18.10 -1.16
N SER A 337 10.87 18.87 -0.52
CA SER A 337 12.20 19.20 -1.08
C SER A 337 13.16 18.01 -1.09
N LYS A 338 12.96 17.07 -0.17
CA LYS A 338 13.66 15.79 -0.04
C LYS A 338 12.81 14.79 0.72
N ALA A 339 13.09 13.50 0.52
CA ALA A 339 12.57 12.46 1.40
C ALA A 339 13.34 12.46 2.72
N GLU A 340 12.62 12.28 3.83
CA GLU A 340 13.22 12.00 5.13
C GLU A 340 13.86 10.61 5.10
N LYS A 341 15.06 10.48 5.66
CA LYS A 341 15.74 9.19 5.73
C LYS A 341 15.16 8.39 6.88
N THR A 342 14.63 7.20 6.59
CA THR A 342 14.07 6.29 7.60
C THR A 342 14.77 4.93 7.57
N VAL A 343 14.47 4.09 8.56
CA VAL A 343 14.97 2.70 8.60
C VAL A 343 14.32 1.82 7.52
N ALA A 344 13.13 2.19 7.06
CA ALA A 344 12.40 1.52 6.00
C ALA A 344 12.72 2.18 4.64
N SER A 345 14.00 2.27 4.28
CA SER A 345 14.51 3.12 3.17
C SER A 345 13.84 2.93 1.81
N ALA A 346 13.43 1.72 1.44
CA ALA A 346 12.70 1.46 0.19
C ALA A 346 11.29 2.12 0.12
N MET A 347 10.80 2.68 1.22
CA MET A 347 9.56 3.46 1.30
C MET A 347 9.81 4.98 1.31
N ASP A 348 11.07 5.41 1.39
CA ASP A 348 11.43 6.83 1.38
C ASP A 348 11.28 7.39 -0.04
N CYS A 349 10.15 8.06 -0.30
CA CYS A 349 9.89 8.74 -1.57
C CYS A 349 9.27 10.11 -1.33
N VAL A 350 9.72 11.12 -2.08
CA VAL A 350 9.11 12.46 -2.08
C VAL A 350 7.72 12.42 -2.67
N MET A 351 7.59 11.80 -3.84
CA MET A 351 6.34 11.69 -4.56
C MET A 351 6.06 10.25 -4.96
N PRO A 352 4.98 9.63 -4.47
CA PRO A 352 4.62 8.30 -4.91
C PRO A 352 4.03 8.34 -6.32
N TYR A 353 4.84 8.10 -7.36
CA TYR A 353 4.40 8.20 -8.76
C TYR A 353 3.10 7.43 -9.07
N ASN A 354 2.89 6.23 -8.51
CA ASN A 354 1.65 5.47 -8.76
C ASN A 354 0.41 6.05 -8.07
N LEU A 355 0.54 7.12 -7.27
CA LEU A 355 -0.60 7.92 -6.83
C LEU A 355 -1.46 8.34 -8.01
N TRP A 356 -0.85 8.71 -9.14
CA TRP A 356 -1.60 9.17 -10.31
C TRP A 356 -2.48 8.07 -10.92
N ARG A 357 -2.09 6.79 -10.78
CA ARG A 357 -2.98 5.66 -11.14
C ARG A 357 -4.13 5.54 -10.16
N VAL A 358 -3.84 5.61 -8.86
CA VAL A 358 -4.88 5.57 -7.82
C VAL A 358 -5.90 6.69 -8.00
N VAL A 359 -5.42 7.94 -8.13
CA VAL A 359 -6.26 9.14 -8.28
C VAL A 359 -7.08 9.07 -9.57
N TYR A 360 -6.54 8.53 -10.66
CA TYR A 360 -7.29 8.30 -11.90
C TYR A 360 -8.56 7.45 -11.66
N TYR A 361 -8.45 6.34 -10.92
CA TYR A 361 -9.62 5.50 -10.61
C TYR A 361 -10.51 6.11 -9.52
N CYS A 362 -9.95 6.81 -8.54
CA CYS A 362 -10.75 7.60 -7.60
C CYS A 362 -11.53 8.74 -8.28
N ALA A 363 -11.03 9.25 -9.40
CA ALA A 363 -11.71 10.20 -10.28
C ALA A 363 -12.61 9.51 -11.33
N GLU A 364 -12.87 8.20 -11.20
CA GLU A 364 -13.74 7.42 -12.09
C GLU A 364 -13.31 7.48 -13.57
N GLY A 365 -11.99 7.60 -13.80
CA GLY A 365 -11.40 7.69 -15.13
C GLY A 365 -11.43 9.08 -15.76
N ASP A 366 -11.81 10.12 -15.02
CA ASP A 366 -11.83 11.50 -15.50
C ASP A 366 -10.39 12.05 -15.69
N THR A 367 -9.96 12.02 -16.95
CA THR A 367 -8.63 12.49 -17.35
C THR A 367 -8.45 14.00 -17.27
N GLU A 368 -9.54 14.79 -17.29
CA GLU A 368 -9.47 16.25 -17.19
C GLU A 368 -9.16 16.66 -15.75
N ILE A 369 -9.85 16.04 -14.78
CA ILE A 369 -9.56 16.21 -13.35
C ILE A 369 -8.10 15.87 -13.07
N LEU A 370 -7.61 14.72 -13.55
CA LEU A 370 -6.25 14.31 -13.26
C LEU A 370 -5.22 15.25 -13.89
N ARG A 371 -5.42 15.64 -15.15
CA ARG A 371 -4.52 16.58 -15.85
C ARG A 371 -4.42 17.90 -15.09
N ARG A 372 -5.55 18.46 -14.67
CA ARG A 372 -5.58 19.70 -13.88
C ARG A 372 -4.83 19.57 -12.55
N ILE A 373 -5.02 18.47 -11.81
CA ILE A 373 -4.33 18.24 -10.53
C ILE A 373 -2.82 18.11 -10.77
N GLN A 374 -2.41 17.32 -11.77
CA GLN A 374 -0.99 17.13 -12.11
C GLN A 374 -0.34 18.42 -12.60
N ASP A 375 -0.98 19.19 -13.48
CA ASP A 375 -0.47 20.47 -13.96
C ASP A 375 -0.30 21.46 -12.80
N THR A 376 -1.27 21.50 -11.87
CA THR A 376 -1.18 22.34 -10.66
C THR A 376 -0.01 21.90 -9.78
N TYR A 377 0.14 20.60 -9.56
CA TYR A 377 1.23 20.04 -8.77
C TYR A 377 2.61 20.30 -9.42
N GLU A 378 2.73 20.09 -10.74
CA GLU A 378 3.97 20.33 -11.48
C GLU A 378 4.37 21.80 -11.45
N PHE A 379 3.40 22.71 -11.60
CA PHE A 379 3.66 24.15 -11.65
C PHE A 379 3.92 24.77 -10.27
N TYR A 380 3.11 24.43 -9.26
CA TYR A 380 3.18 25.06 -7.93
C TYR A 380 3.92 24.21 -6.88
N GLY A 381 4.21 22.94 -7.16
CA GLY A 381 4.70 21.99 -6.16
C GLY A 381 3.63 21.57 -5.14
N HIS A 382 2.37 21.93 -5.36
CA HIS A 382 1.25 21.54 -4.51
C HIS A 382 -0.03 21.42 -5.33
N ALA A 383 -0.93 20.50 -4.96
CA ALA A 383 -2.28 20.42 -5.50
C ALA A 383 -3.25 19.78 -4.49
N THR A 384 -4.52 20.18 -4.53
CA THR A 384 -5.57 19.62 -3.68
C THR A 384 -6.46 18.66 -4.46
N LEU A 385 -6.78 17.50 -3.87
CA LEU A 385 -7.77 16.58 -4.43
C LEU A 385 -9.19 17.18 -4.34
N PRO A 386 -9.98 17.16 -5.43
CA PRO A 386 -11.38 17.51 -5.37
C PRO A 386 -12.13 16.66 -4.33
N LYS A 387 -13.13 17.24 -3.66
CA LYS A 387 -13.87 16.57 -2.56
C LYS A 387 -14.37 15.16 -2.90
N LYS A 388 -14.91 14.98 -4.12
CA LYS A 388 -15.37 13.66 -4.61
C LYS A 388 -14.22 12.65 -4.71
N VAL A 389 -13.11 13.06 -5.29
CA VAL A 389 -11.90 12.22 -5.46
C VAL A 389 -11.30 11.86 -4.11
N LEU A 390 -11.20 12.82 -3.18
CA LEU A 390 -10.71 12.58 -1.82
C LEU A 390 -11.63 11.61 -1.05
N ARG A 391 -12.95 11.76 -1.17
CA ARG A 391 -13.89 10.81 -0.58
C ARG A 391 -13.67 9.40 -1.13
N ASN A 392 -13.61 9.26 -2.45
CA ASN A 392 -13.37 7.96 -3.09
C ASN A 392 -12.01 7.37 -2.68
N PHE A 393 -10.98 8.20 -2.48
CA PHE A 393 -9.67 7.76 -1.94
C PHE A 393 -9.80 7.21 -0.51
N ARG A 394 -10.54 7.90 0.37
CA ARG A 394 -10.77 7.48 1.78
C ARG A 394 -11.67 6.25 1.90
N GLU A 395 -12.62 6.08 0.99
CA GLU A 395 -13.42 4.86 0.86
C GLU A 395 -12.57 3.71 0.30
N THR A 396 -11.52 4.03 -0.45
CA THR A 396 -10.64 3.02 -1.06
C THR A 396 -9.58 2.53 -0.09
N PHE A 397 -9.01 3.42 0.73
CA PHE A 397 -7.88 3.09 1.61
C PHE A 397 -8.06 3.61 3.02
N LEU A 398 -7.69 2.78 3.98
CA LEU A 398 -7.26 3.25 5.30
C LEU A 398 -5.75 3.53 5.26
N THR A 399 -5.27 4.43 6.11
CA THR A 399 -3.84 4.80 6.13
C THR A 399 -3.34 4.95 7.55
N ALA A 400 -2.07 4.60 7.77
CA ALA A 400 -1.37 4.82 9.03
C ALA A 400 0.09 5.19 8.76
N GLU A 401 0.56 6.22 9.45
CA GLU A 401 1.97 6.60 9.49
C GLU A 401 2.65 6.00 10.72
N VAL A 402 3.85 5.44 10.53
CA VAL A 402 4.64 4.76 11.57
C VAL A 402 6.03 5.38 11.65
N SER A 403 6.48 5.69 12.87
CA SER A 403 7.80 6.26 13.11
C SER A 403 8.91 5.19 13.13
N ASP A 404 10.17 5.59 13.00
CA ASP A 404 11.31 4.67 13.14
C ASP A 404 11.36 4.02 14.54
N TYR A 405 11.00 4.78 15.59
CA TYR A 405 10.90 4.25 16.95
C TYR A 405 9.86 3.12 17.01
N ASP A 406 8.65 3.37 16.53
CA ASP A 406 7.57 2.38 16.50
C ASP A 406 7.90 1.19 15.60
N THR A 407 8.67 1.42 14.55
CA THR A 407 9.19 0.36 13.66
C THR A 407 10.14 -0.57 14.41
N PHE A 408 11.11 -0.04 15.16
CA PHE A 408 12.03 -0.85 15.96
C PHE A 408 11.31 -1.61 17.08
N GLU A 409 10.40 -0.95 17.80
CA GLU A 409 9.57 -1.60 18.82
C GLU A 409 8.74 -2.74 18.21
N SER A 410 8.19 -2.54 17.01
CA SER A 410 7.46 -3.59 16.30
C SER A 410 8.36 -4.75 15.88
N MET A 411 9.57 -4.50 15.37
CA MET A 411 10.53 -5.56 15.05
C MET A 411 10.84 -6.42 16.28
N LYS A 412 11.13 -5.78 17.41
CA LYS A 412 11.42 -6.45 18.68
C LYS A 412 10.21 -7.24 19.20
N TYR A 413 9.04 -6.60 19.24
CA TYR A 413 7.79 -7.24 19.68
C TYR A 413 7.46 -8.50 18.88
N ASN A 414 7.54 -8.45 17.55
CA ASN A 414 7.21 -9.60 16.71
C ASN A 414 8.20 -10.75 16.88
N LEU A 415 9.48 -10.46 17.15
CA LEU A 415 10.44 -11.51 17.48
C LEU A 415 10.18 -12.10 18.87
N ASP A 416 9.95 -11.26 19.88
CA ASP A 416 9.79 -11.71 21.26
C ASP A 416 8.49 -12.51 21.46
N VAL A 417 7.39 -12.05 20.88
CA VAL A 417 6.04 -12.63 21.04
C VAL A 417 5.76 -13.68 19.96
N HIS A 418 5.94 -13.36 18.69
CA HIS A 418 5.52 -14.25 17.61
C HIS A 418 6.65 -15.13 17.06
N LYS A 419 7.86 -15.01 17.62
CA LYS A 419 9.09 -15.65 17.11
C LYS A 419 9.33 -15.35 15.63
N TYR A 420 8.85 -14.19 15.17
CA TYR A 420 8.88 -13.78 13.77
C TYR A 420 9.72 -12.52 13.60
N LEU A 421 10.87 -12.64 12.92
CA LEU A 421 11.73 -11.50 12.65
C LEU A 421 11.29 -10.75 11.39
N ALA A 422 10.57 -9.65 11.58
CA ALA A 422 10.21 -8.74 10.49
C ALA A 422 11.39 -7.85 10.05
N CYS A 423 11.50 -7.56 8.76
CA CYS A 423 12.31 -6.43 8.28
C CYS A 423 11.61 -5.09 8.63
N PRO A 424 12.31 -3.94 8.56
CA PRO A 424 11.72 -2.65 8.91
C PRO A 424 10.43 -2.32 8.14
N HIS A 425 10.37 -2.62 6.83
CA HIS A 425 9.18 -2.39 6.00
C HIS A 425 7.98 -3.22 6.45
N THR A 426 8.23 -4.49 6.81
CA THR A 426 7.21 -5.41 7.30
C THR A 426 6.74 -4.98 8.69
N ALA A 427 7.66 -4.55 9.54
CA ALA A 427 7.36 -4.03 10.87
C ALA A 427 6.49 -2.76 10.83
N VAL A 428 6.68 -1.86 9.86
CA VAL A 428 5.78 -0.73 9.62
C VAL A 428 4.33 -1.21 9.40
N ALA A 429 4.12 -2.23 8.56
CA ALA A 429 2.79 -2.76 8.31
C ALA A 429 2.20 -3.54 9.50
N LEU A 430 3.01 -4.33 10.20
CA LEU A 430 2.57 -5.03 11.42
C LEU A 430 2.16 -4.03 12.51
N HIS A 431 2.95 -2.99 12.73
CA HIS A 431 2.63 -1.92 13.67
C HIS A 431 1.35 -1.18 13.27
N ALA A 432 1.19 -0.83 11.99
CA ALA A 432 -0.04 -0.20 11.49
C ALA A 432 -1.27 -1.07 11.78
N ALA A 433 -1.18 -2.38 11.49
CA ALA A 433 -2.27 -3.32 11.72
C ALA A 433 -2.67 -3.40 13.22
N GLN A 434 -1.66 -3.50 14.10
CA GLN A 434 -1.86 -3.58 15.54
C GLN A 434 -2.39 -2.26 16.14
N SER A 435 -1.80 -1.13 15.78
CA SER A 435 -2.17 0.20 16.31
C SER A 435 -3.56 0.65 15.88
N MET A 436 -4.01 0.22 14.69
CA MET A 436 -5.38 0.42 14.22
C MET A 436 -6.37 -0.60 14.79
N GLY A 437 -5.89 -1.62 15.52
CA GLY A 437 -6.73 -2.66 16.10
C GLY A 437 -7.40 -3.58 15.07
N LEU A 438 -6.78 -3.78 13.90
CA LEU A 438 -7.37 -4.58 12.81
C LEU A 438 -7.53 -6.06 13.16
N ASN A 439 -6.84 -6.52 14.20
CA ASN A 439 -6.94 -7.87 14.75
C ASN A 439 -8.02 -8.01 15.86
N ASN A 440 -8.75 -6.95 16.20
CA ASN A 440 -9.72 -6.92 17.31
C ASN A 440 -11.18 -7.14 16.86
N HIS A 441 -11.42 -7.98 15.86
CA HIS A 441 -12.76 -8.27 15.36
C HIS A 441 -13.02 -9.78 15.31
N ASP A 442 -14.26 -10.19 15.54
CA ASP A 442 -14.68 -11.57 15.30
C ASP A 442 -14.99 -11.76 13.81
N GLY A 443 -14.67 -12.93 13.25
CA GLY A 443 -15.36 -13.42 12.06
C GLY A 443 -14.50 -13.82 10.87
N GLU A 444 -15.15 -13.80 9.71
CA GLU A 444 -14.69 -14.40 8.45
C GLU A 444 -13.71 -13.54 7.62
N ASN A 445 -13.25 -12.42 8.19
CA ASN A 445 -12.32 -11.51 7.55
C ASN A 445 -10.88 -11.83 7.96
N ALA A 446 -10.06 -12.32 7.03
CA ALA A 446 -8.65 -12.59 7.28
C ALA A 446 -7.82 -11.30 7.25
N LEU A 447 -6.85 -11.16 8.16
CA LEU A 447 -5.90 -10.06 8.15
C LEU A 447 -4.58 -10.49 7.50
N VAL A 448 -4.25 -9.94 6.33
CA VAL A 448 -3.03 -10.25 5.60
C VAL A 448 -2.08 -9.06 5.60
N VAL A 449 -0.86 -9.25 6.11
CA VAL A 449 0.21 -8.25 6.12
C VAL A 449 1.27 -8.65 5.09
N LEU A 450 1.60 -7.75 4.16
CA LEU A 450 2.61 -8.05 3.14
C LEU A 450 4.02 -7.84 3.69
N ALA A 451 4.82 -8.91 3.72
CA ALA A 451 6.23 -8.83 4.06
C ALA A 451 7.08 -8.68 2.79
N THR A 452 7.64 -7.49 2.61
CA THR A 452 8.16 -7.05 1.30
C THR A 452 9.66 -7.32 1.08
N ALA A 453 10.40 -7.65 2.13
CA ALA A 453 11.82 -7.96 2.06
C ALA A 453 12.26 -8.85 3.23
N HIS A 454 13.29 -9.65 3.02
CA HIS A 454 13.91 -10.47 4.06
C HIS A 454 14.68 -9.58 5.08
N PRO A 455 14.61 -9.83 6.40
CA PRO A 455 15.27 -9.00 7.42
C PRO A 455 16.79 -8.89 7.23
N GLY A 456 17.44 -9.94 6.71
CA GLY A 456 18.88 -9.93 6.42
C GLY A 456 19.35 -8.86 5.43
N LYS A 457 18.45 -8.24 4.66
CA LYS A 457 18.80 -7.10 3.81
C LYS A 457 19.04 -5.81 4.59
N PHE A 458 18.62 -5.74 5.85
CA PHE A 458 18.62 -4.55 6.71
C PHE A 458 19.28 -4.85 8.05
N ILE A 459 20.49 -5.42 8.01
CA ILE A 459 21.17 -5.91 9.21
C ILE A 459 21.38 -4.84 10.26
N ASP A 460 21.70 -3.60 9.85
CA ASP A 460 21.90 -2.47 10.76
C ASP A 460 20.60 -2.16 11.55
N ALA A 461 19.44 -2.28 10.90
CA ALA A 461 18.15 -2.09 11.55
C ALA A 461 17.81 -3.25 12.49
N VAL A 462 18.17 -4.49 12.13
CA VAL A 462 18.01 -5.66 13.01
C VAL A 462 18.87 -5.50 14.26
N GLN A 463 20.15 -5.14 14.11
CA GLN A 463 21.07 -4.92 15.23
C GLN A 463 20.58 -3.80 16.15
N THR A 464 20.07 -2.71 15.57
CA THR A 464 19.52 -1.59 16.34
C THR A 464 18.26 -1.99 17.09
N ALA A 465 17.30 -2.66 16.43
CA ALA A 465 16.03 -3.08 17.04
C ALA A 465 16.23 -4.05 18.21
N LEU A 466 17.18 -4.97 18.07
CA LEU A 466 17.42 -6.06 19.00
C LEU A 466 18.54 -5.75 20.00
N GLU A 467 19.18 -4.58 19.88
CA GLU A 467 20.29 -4.13 20.73
C GLU A 467 21.42 -5.19 20.82
N THR A 468 21.73 -5.86 19.71
CA THR A 468 22.74 -6.93 19.63
C THR A 468 23.59 -6.83 18.38
N GLU A 469 24.88 -7.14 18.49
CA GLU A 469 25.76 -7.31 17.32
C GLU A 469 25.59 -8.69 16.67
N ASP A 470 25.32 -9.73 17.48
CA ASP A 470 25.05 -11.08 16.96
C ASP A 470 23.56 -11.22 16.63
N VAL A 471 23.29 -11.08 15.33
CA VAL A 471 21.94 -11.14 14.78
C VAL A 471 21.43 -12.59 14.69
N PRO A 472 20.12 -12.82 14.93
CA PRO A 472 19.51 -14.14 14.82
C PRO A 472 19.76 -14.81 13.48
N LYS A 473 19.72 -16.15 13.43
CA LYS A 473 19.83 -16.92 12.17
C LYS A 473 18.80 -16.49 11.13
N MET A 474 17.60 -16.07 11.55
CA MET A 474 16.54 -15.54 10.68
C MET A 474 16.96 -14.28 9.91
N ALA A 475 17.97 -13.54 10.38
CA ALA A 475 18.53 -12.39 9.69
C ALA A 475 19.66 -12.76 8.72
N LYS A 476 20.01 -14.05 8.60
CA LYS A 476 21.10 -14.53 7.72
C LYS A 476 20.47 -15.31 6.57
N HIS A 477 21.06 -15.20 5.39
CA HIS A 477 20.56 -15.88 4.21
C HIS A 477 21.70 -16.25 3.27
N LYS A 478 21.67 -17.46 2.71
CA LYS A 478 22.77 -17.99 1.88
C LYS A 478 23.17 -17.05 0.76
N THR A 479 22.20 -16.53 -0.01
CA THR A 479 22.48 -15.61 -1.13
C THR A 479 23.15 -14.31 -0.69
N LEU A 480 22.89 -13.83 0.52
CA LEU A 480 23.55 -12.64 1.07
C LEU A 480 24.97 -12.96 1.54
N GLU A 481 25.17 -14.12 2.18
CA GLU A 481 26.51 -14.57 2.60
C GLU A 481 27.42 -14.85 1.39
N ASP A 482 26.90 -15.50 0.35
CA ASP A 482 27.61 -15.74 -0.90
C ASP A 482 28.03 -14.40 -1.57
N ALA A 483 27.16 -13.38 -1.52
CA ALA A 483 27.46 -12.04 -2.03
C ALA A 483 28.53 -11.30 -1.19
N LYS A 484 28.71 -11.63 0.09
CA LYS A 484 29.80 -11.09 0.91
C LYS A 484 31.16 -11.61 0.46
N MET A 485 31.21 -12.88 0.04
CA MET A 485 32.43 -13.56 -0.42
C MET A 485 32.76 -13.32 -1.90
N SER A 486 31.83 -12.73 -2.65
CA SER A 486 31.97 -12.48 -4.08
C SER A 486 32.72 -11.18 -4.39
N PHE A 487 33.55 -11.18 -5.45
CA PHE A 487 34.21 -9.97 -5.94
C PHE A 487 33.18 -8.96 -6.45
N GLN A 488 33.36 -7.67 -6.16
CA GLN A 488 32.47 -6.60 -6.61
C GLN A 488 33.02 -5.88 -7.84
N ARG A 489 32.23 -5.78 -8.91
CA ARG A 489 32.48 -4.87 -10.03
C ARG A 489 31.82 -3.52 -9.73
N LYS A 490 32.55 -2.65 -9.03
CA LYS A 490 32.11 -1.28 -8.73
C LYS A 490 32.39 -0.36 -9.91
N ARG A 491 31.37 0.35 -10.39
CA ARG A 491 31.51 1.53 -11.25
C ARG A 491 30.98 2.73 -10.48
N GLU A 492 31.65 3.86 -10.58
CA GLU A 492 31.28 5.05 -9.84
C GLU A 492 31.42 6.31 -10.71
N THR A 493 30.59 7.31 -10.42
CA THR A 493 30.68 8.65 -10.99
C THR A 493 30.20 9.67 -9.97
N ASN A 494 30.58 10.94 -10.15
CA ASN A 494 29.93 12.05 -9.45
C ASN A 494 28.66 12.47 -10.20
N LEU A 495 27.71 13.07 -9.48
CA LEU A 495 26.44 13.55 -10.04
C LEU A 495 26.66 14.52 -11.22
N GLU A 496 27.63 15.44 -11.10
CA GLU A 496 27.99 16.41 -12.14
C GLU A 496 28.36 15.76 -13.49
N ASN A 497 28.96 14.56 -13.46
CA ASN A 497 29.46 13.86 -14.64
C ASN A 497 28.50 12.75 -15.12
N LEU A 498 27.45 12.46 -14.36
CA LEU A 498 26.56 11.33 -14.61
C LEU A 498 25.92 11.38 -16.00
N GLU A 499 25.41 12.54 -16.42
CA GLU A 499 24.74 12.66 -17.73
C GLU A 499 25.70 12.33 -18.88
N ILE A 500 26.90 12.91 -18.86
CA ILE A 500 27.91 12.74 -19.91
C ILE A 500 28.41 11.30 -19.93
N ALA A 501 28.72 10.73 -18.75
CA ALA A 501 29.20 9.37 -18.63
C ALA A 501 28.16 8.36 -19.15
N LEU A 502 26.91 8.50 -18.71
CA LEU A 502 25.83 7.59 -19.08
C LEU A 502 25.52 7.67 -20.58
N ARG A 503 25.48 8.88 -21.16
CA ARG A 503 25.28 9.05 -22.61
C ARG A 503 26.40 8.41 -23.41
N THR A 504 27.65 8.62 -22.99
CA THR A 504 28.83 8.08 -23.67
C THR A 504 28.84 6.56 -23.65
N ASP A 505 28.61 5.96 -22.49
CA ASP A 505 28.64 4.52 -22.31
C ASP A 505 27.48 3.80 -23.02
N ILE A 506 26.26 4.38 -22.96
CA ILE A 506 25.10 3.86 -23.70
C ILE A 506 25.39 3.88 -25.20
N ASP A 507 25.87 4.99 -25.74
CA ASP A 507 26.10 5.13 -27.17
C ASP A 507 27.23 4.20 -27.66
N ALA A 508 28.32 4.09 -26.88
CA ALA A 508 29.41 3.16 -27.17
C ALA A 508 28.93 1.70 -27.14
N THR A 509 28.16 1.31 -26.14
CA THR A 509 27.57 -0.02 -26.03
C THR A 509 26.63 -0.30 -27.20
N SER A 510 25.78 0.67 -27.55
CA SER A 510 24.85 0.55 -28.66
C SER A 510 25.54 0.25 -29.99
N ARG A 511 26.62 1.00 -30.28
CA ARG A 511 27.46 0.78 -31.46
C ARG A 511 28.16 -0.59 -31.43
N ALA A 512 28.70 -0.99 -30.28
CA ALA A 512 29.45 -2.24 -30.12
C ALA A 512 28.57 -3.49 -30.33
N ARG A 513 27.31 -3.47 -29.85
CA ARG A 513 26.40 -4.62 -29.95
C ARG A 513 25.85 -4.88 -31.37
N ARG A 514 26.06 -3.96 -32.33
CA ARG A 514 25.71 -4.11 -33.77
C ARG A 514 24.28 -4.66 -34.01
N GLY A 515 23.26 -4.00 -33.47
CA GLY A 515 21.86 -4.42 -33.60
C GLY A 515 20.90 -3.28 -33.90
N ARG A 516 19.68 -3.63 -34.31
CA ARG A 516 18.57 -2.68 -34.40
C ARG A 516 18.08 -2.38 -33.00
N TYR A 517 18.03 -1.11 -32.62
CA TYR A 517 17.44 -0.69 -31.35
C TYR A 517 15.95 -0.40 -31.51
N VAL A 518 15.18 -0.63 -30.44
CA VAL A 518 13.74 -0.38 -30.42
C VAL A 518 13.45 1.08 -30.76
N ASN A 519 12.63 1.29 -31.79
CA ASN A 519 12.20 2.62 -32.20
C ASN A 519 10.82 2.91 -31.58
N LEU A 520 10.82 3.70 -30.51
CA LEU A 520 9.61 4.04 -29.76
C LEU A 520 8.75 5.09 -30.47
N THR A 521 9.29 5.86 -31.43
CA THR A 521 8.56 6.90 -32.18
C THR A 521 7.48 6.34 -33.06
N LYS A 522 7.70 5.19 -33.71
CA LYS A 522 6.63 4.52 -34.48
C LYS A 522 5.48 4.05 -33.58
N GLU A 523 5.76 3.71 -32.33
CA GLU A 523 4.71 3.31 -31.37
C GLU A 523 4.00 4.52 -30.78
N ARG A 524 4.71 5.64 -30.56
CA ARG A 524 4.12 6.96 -30.26
C ARG A 524 3.24 7.45 -31.42
N ALA A 525 3.69 7.31 -32.67
CA ALA A 525 3.01 7.77 -33.88
C ALA A 525 1.91 6.83 -34.38
N ALA A 526 1.98 5.51 -34.13
CA ALA A 526 0.89 4.58 -34.44
C ALA A 526 -0.38 4.87 -33.63
N GLY A 527 -0.24 5.50 -32.45
CA GLY A 527 -1.35 6.11 -31.74
C GLY A 527 -2.00 7.23 -32.56
N VAL A 528 -1.19 8.10 -33.18
CA VAL A 528 -1.60 9.30 -33.92
C VAL A 528 -2.12 8.97 -35.34
N LEU A 529 -1.54 8.03 -36.07
CA LEU A 529 -1.93 7.70 -37.46
C LEU A 529 -3.33 7.07 -37.58
N HIS A 530 -3.83 6.41 -36.53
CA HIS A 530 -5.20 5.86 -36.51
C HIS A 530 -6.28 6.96 -36.50
N GLU A 531 -5.91 8.19 -36.10
CA GLU A 531 -6.77 9.37 -36.05
C GLU A 531 -7.22 9.84 -37.45
N LYS A 532 -6.34 9.78 -38.45
CA LYS A 532 -6.69 10.14 -39.84
C LYS A 532 -7.66 9.13 -40.46
N TYR A 533 -7.60 7.87 -40.05
CA TYR A 533 -8.42 6.80 -40.61
C TYR A 533 -9.82 6.75 -39.99
N LEU A 534 -9.96 7.04 -38.69
CA LEU A 534 -11.27 7.05 -38.02
C LEU A 534 -12.04 8.36 -38.21
N ARG A 535 -11.38 9.52 -38.27
CA ARG A 535 -12.06 10.80 -38.60
C ARG A 535 -12.63 10.85 -40.03
N GLY A 536 -12.22 9.93 -40.91
CA GLY A 536 -12.73 9.84 -42.27
C GLY A 536 -14.00 9.00 -42.44
N ASN A 537 -14.42 8.23 -41.42
CA ASN A 537 -15.43 7.18 -41.57
C ASN A 537 -16.30 6.94 -40.31
N GLU A 538 -16.69 7.98 -39.57
CA GLU A 538 -17.79 7.85 -38.61
C GLU A 538 -19.08 8.45 -39.21
N PRO A 539 -20.11 7.63 -39.52
CA PRO A 539 -21.44 8.15 -39.77
C PRO A 539 -22.01 8.70 -38.46
N ALA A 540 -22.63 9.89 -38.55
CA ALA A 540 -23.26 10.56 -37.42
C ALA A 540 -24.25 9.64 -36.69
N ILE A 541 -24.01 9.42 -35.39
CA ILE A 541 -24.93 8.72 -34.50
C ILE A 541 -26.09 9.69 -34.18
N PRO A 542 -27.36 9.36 -34.48
CA PRO A 542 -28.48 10.23 -34.13
C PRO A 542 -28.70 10.22 -32.63
N SER A 543 -28.84 11.42 -32.05
CA SER A 543 -29.31 11.64 -30.69
C SER A 543 -30.73 11.11 -30.52
N PHE A 544 -30.94 10.12 -29.64
CA PHE A 544 -32.29 9.73 -29.22
C PHE A 544 -32.73 10.54 -28.00
N SER A 545 -33.65 11.47 -28.24
CA SER A 545 -34.51 12.09 -27.22
C SER A 545 -35.63 11.12 -26.84
N VAL A 546 -35.81 10.87 -25.54
CA VAL A 546 -36.93 10.10 -25.00
C VAL A 546 -38.12 11.04 -24.84
N SER A 547 -39.20 10.80 -25.60
CA SER A 547 -40.52 11.36 -25.33
C SER A 547 -41.57 10.25 -25.41
N ASN A 548 -42.29 10.06 -24.32
CA ASN A 548 -43.50 9.25 -24.20
C ASN A 548 -44.57 9.72 -25.20
N GLN A 549 -45.22 8.80 -25.90
CA GLN A 549 -46.68 8.83 -26.09
C GLN A 549 -47.23 7.51 -26.62
N GLN A 550 -48.51 7.33 -26.29
CA GLN A 550 -49.36 6.14 -26.31
C GLN A 550 -49.92 5.74 -27.68
N ASP A 551 -50.31 4.46 -27.72
CA ASP A 551 -51.48 3.86 -28.37
C ASP A 551 -51.65 3.82 -29.91
N ASP A 552 -51.83 2.57 -30.33
CA ASP A 552 -52.87 2.05 -31.23
C ASP A 552 -52.73 2.04 -32.77
N GLN A 553 -53.10 0.86 -33.27
CA GLN A 553 -53.57 0.48 -34.62
C GLN A 553 -52.58 -0.07 -35.67
N ASN A 554 -52.74 -1.39 -35.90
CA ASN A 554 -52.45 -2.17 -37.11
C ASN A 554 -53.41 -1.77 -38.28
N PRO A 555 -53.35 -2.32 -39.52
CA PRO A 555 -52.36 -3.22 -40.17
C PRO A 555 -52.06 -2.89 -41.67
N THR A 556 -51.39 -3.84 -42.36
CA THR A 556 -51.20 -4.05 -43.83
C THR A 556 -49.88 -3.49 -44.41
N SER A 557 -49.07 -4.19 -45.23
CA SER A 557 -49.34 -5.25 -46.21
C SER A 557 -48.07 -6.07 -46.58
N SER A 558 -48.33 -7.32 -47.00
CA SER A 558 -47.59 -8.28 -47.87
C SER A 558 -46.21 -7.91 -48.44
N SER A 559 -45.23 -8.82 -48.53
CA SER A 559 -45.30 -10.03 -49.38
C SER A 559 -44.12 -11.00 -49.20
N GLN A 560 -44.43 -12.30 -49.31
CA GLN A 560 -43.68 -13.41 -49.95
C GLN A 560 -42.26 -13.79 -49.46
N MET A 561 -41.83 -15.05 -49.45
CA MET A 561 -42.40 -16.41 -49.45
C MET A 561 -41.16 -17.32 -49.28
N GLY A 562 -41.19 -18.34 -48.44
CA GLY A 562 -40.04 -19.24 -48.28
C GLY A 562 -40.14 -20.18 -47.09
N GLN A 563 -41.12 -21.09 -47.15
CA GLN A 563 -41.21 -22.27 -46.28
C GLN A 563 -39.97 -23.17 -46.45
N ILE A 564 -39.44 -23.79 -45.38
CA ILE A 564 -39.44 -25.27 -45.14
C ILE A 564 -39.38 -25.53 -43.61
N ARG A 565 -40.15 -26.55 -43.21
CA ARG A 565 -40.46 -27.13 -41.88
C ARG A 565 -39.19 -27.75 -41.22
N SER A 566 -39.11 -28.14 -39.94
CA SER A 566 -40.09 -28.81 -39.08
C SER A 566 -39.64 -28.94 -37.61
N SER A 567 -40.60 -28.76 -36.68
CA SER A 567 -40.91 -29.52 -35.44
C SER A 567 -39.77 -29.94 -34.48
N THR A 568 -39.83 -29.73 -33.16
CA THR A 568 -40.90 -30.20 -32.25
C THR A 568 -41.01 -29.37 -30.95
N THR A 569 -42.25 -29.20 -30.51
CA THR A 569 -42.78 -28.51 -29.31
C THR A 569 -42.83 -29.42 -28.04
N PRO A 570 -43.15 -28.83 -26.85
CA PRO A 570 -43.00 -29.39 -25.49
C PRO A 570 -44.31 -30.00 -24.92
N PRO A 571 -44.41 -30.22 -23.60
CA PRO A 571 -45.38 -29.44 -22.80
C PRO A 571 -44.90 -29.10 -21.36
N SER A 572 -45.13 -27.88 -20.84
CA SER A 572 -46.27 -27.46 -19.97
C SER A 572 -46.10 -27.89 -18.48
N ALA A 573 -46.53 -27.20 -17.41
CA ALA A 573 -47.32 -26.00 -17.20
C ALA A 573 -47.34 -25.64 -15.68
N LYS A 574 -47.87 -24.44 -15.36
CA LYS A 574 -48.66 -24.05 -14.16
C LYS A 574 -47.90 -23.72 -12.86
N ASN A 575 -47.91 -22.44 -12.44
CA ASN A 575 -48.88 -21.75 -11.54
C ASN A 575 -48.39 -21.80 -10.08
N ALA A 576 -48.53 -20.81 -9.21
CA ALA A 576 -49.07 -19.46 -9.25
C ALA A 576 -48.65 -18.75 -7.94
N ALA A 577 -48.75 -17.42 -7.97
CA ALA A 577 -48.83 -16.43 -6.90
C ALA A 577 -49.14 -16.90 -5.46
N ALA A 578 -48.52 -16.22 -4.47
CA ALA A 578 -49.22 -15.23 -3.62
C ALA A 578 -48.32 -14.75 -2.47
N ALA A 579 -48.09 -13.44 -2.40
CA ALA A 579 -47.90 -12.72 -1.14
C ALA A 579 -49.28 -12.40 -0.54
N PRO A 580 -49.37 -12.08 0.76
CA PRO A 580 -49.73 -10.69 1.04
C PRO A 580 -49.01 -10.07 2.25
N ALA A 581 -49.05 -8.73 2.26
CA ALA A 581 -48.63 -7.82 3.31
C ALA A 581 -49.73 -7.59 4.36
N ASN A 582 -49.32 -7.20 5.58
CA ASN A 582 -49.93 -6.17 6.46
C ASN A 582 -49.08 -6.06 7.72
N SER A 583 -48.47 -4.93 8.07
CA SER A 583 -49.05 -3.66 8.59
C SER A 583 -49.68 -3.80 9.98
N SER A 584 -49.08 -3.14 10.98
CA SER A 584 -49.77 -2.26 11.93
C SER A 584 -48.81 -1.73 13.00
N ALA A 585 -48.69 -0.41 13.06
CA ALA A 585 -48.28 0.33 14.24
C ALA A 585 -49.42 0.37 15.26
N ARG A 586 -49.10 0.42 16.56
CA ARG A 586 -49.94 1.05 17.58
C ARG A 586 -49.10 1.47 18.77
N ALA A 587 -49.38 2.69 19.21
CA ALA A 587 -48.85 3.36 20.37
C ALA A 587 -49.89 3.31 21.51
N ASP A 588 -49.36 3.57 22.71
CA ASP A 588 -49.98 4.14 23.92
C ASP A 588 -51.01 3.30 24.69
N GLU A 589 -50.62 2.92 25.91
CA GLU A 589 -51.45 2.95 27.12
C GLU A 589 -50.54 3.28 28.31
N GLU A 590 -50.86 4.39 28.98
CA GLU A 590 -50.41 4.79 30.30
C GLU A 590 -51.14 3.92 31.34
N ASP A 591 -50.47 3.53 32.43
CA ASP A 591 -51.06 3.56 33.78
C ASP A 591 -50.04 3.22 34.88
N GLU A 592 -50.02 4.15 35.83
CA GLU A 592 -49.86 4.07 37.29
C GLU A 592 -48.55 3.60 37.96
N ASP A 593 -48.13 4.50 38.85
CA ASP A 593 -47.05 4.43 39.82
C ASP A 593 -47.26 3.32 40.87
N ASP A 594 -46.23 2.52 41.10
CA ASP A 594 -46.01 1.84 42.38
C ASP A 594 -44.52 1.87 42.73
N GLU A 595 -44.20 2.50 43.86
CA GLU A 595 -42.88 2.59 44.46
C GLU A 595 -42.43 1.20 44.98
N GLU A 596 -41.45 0.57 44.32
CA GLU A 596 -40.66 -0.51 44.94
C GLU A 596 -39.14 -0.26 44.82
N GLU A 597 -38.53 -0.23 46.00
CA GLU A 597 -37.14 0.06 46.30
C GLU A 597 -36.21 -1.09 45.83
N VAL A 598 -35.70 -1.03 44.60
CA VAL A 598 -34.73 -2.00 44.07
C VAL A 598 -33.28 -1.54 44.32
N THR A 599 -32.64 -2.17 45.30
CA THR A 599 -31.22 -2.03 45.62
C THR A 599 -30.31 -2.45 44.47
N SER A 600 -29.71 -1.47 43.77
CA SER A 600 -28.73 -1.72 42.71
C SER A 600 -27.37 -2.16 43.28
N LYS A 601 -27.00 -3.43 43.06
CA LYS A 601 -25.62 -3.91 43.24
C LYS A 601 -24.70 -3.24 42.20
N LYS A 602 -24.03 -2.16 42.61
CA LYS A 602 -22.91 -1.55 41.86
C LYS A 602 -21.79 -2.58 41.62
N LYS A 603 -21.53 -2.95 40.37
CA LYS A 603 -20.32 -3.68 39.96
C LYS A 603 -19.09 -2.82 40.27
N LYS A 604 -18.14 -3.37 41.03
CA LYS A 604 -16.88 -2.70 41.39
C LYS A 604 -15.99 -2.45 40.16
N PRO A 605 -15.26 -1.33 40.09
CA PRO A 605 -14.32 -1.04 39.01
C PRO A 605 -13.05 -1.88 39.17
N LYS A 606 -12.50 -2.39 38.05
CA LYS A 606 -11.24 -3.14 38.06
C LYS A 606 -10.05 -2.20 38.35
N SER A 607 -9.17 -2.60 39.27
CA SER A 607 -7.97 -1.85 39.68
C SER A 607 -6.88 -1.88 38.59
N LYS A 608 -6.28 -0.73 38.26
CA LYS A 608 -5.17 -0.62 37.31
C LYS A 608 -3.81 -1.00 37.93
N THR A 609 -2.93 -1.62 37.14
CA THR A 609 -1.57 -2.01 37.55
C THR A 609 -0.61 -0.81 37.59
N LYS A 610 0.55 -0.95 38.25
CA LYS A 610 1.58 0.10 38.34
C LYS A 610 2.05 0.59 36.96
N GLN A 611 2.21 -0.33 36.01
CA GLN A 611 2.53 -0.02 34.62
C GLN A 611 1.43 0.80 33.91
N GLN A 612 0.16 0.56 34.23
CA GLN A 612 -0.94 1.35 33.65
C GLN A 612 -0.99 2.78 34.20
N LEU A 613 -0.57 3.00 35.45
CA LEU A 613 -0.42 4.33 36.04
C LEU A 613 0.76 5.09 35.43
N GLU A 614 1.91 4.44 35.24
CA GLU A 614 3.09 5.02 34.58
C GLU A 614 2.79 5.36 33.11
N LEU A 615 2.03 4.50 32.41
CA LEU A 615 1.58 4.74 31.04
C LEU A 615 0.58 5.91 30.94
N GLU A 616 -0.31 6.07 31.91
CA GLU A 616 -1.19 7.25 31.95
C GLU A 616 -0.43 8.54 32.26
N GLN A 617 0.57 8.49 33.14
CA GLN A 617 1.44 9.63 33.42
C GLN A 617 2.18 10.06 32.14
N LEU A 618 2.70 9.11 31.37
CA LEU A 618 3.35 9.36 30.09
C LEU A 618 2.38 9.94 29.05
N LYS A 619 1.12 9.46 29.01
CA LYS A 619 0.06 10.01 28.14
C LYS A 619 -0.25 11.46 28.48
N TRP A 620 -0.32 11.81 29.77
CA TRP A 620 -0.53 13.18 30.24
C TRP A 620 0.62 14.11 29.87
N THR A 621 1.87 13.66 30.03
CA THR A 621 3.06 14.42 29.62
C THR A 621 3.12 14.65 28.11
N ARG A 622 2.72 13.65 27.30
CA ARG A 622 2.62 13.80 25.84
C ARG A 622 1.51 14.77 25.42
N TRP A 623 0.35 14.71 26.08
CA TRP A 623 -0.78 15.61 25.81
C TRP A 623 -0.45 17.07 26.12
N THR A 624 0.20 17.32 27.25
CA THR A 624 0.63 18.67 27.66
C THR A 624 1.68 19.24 26.72
N ARG A 625 2.67 18.44 26.30
CA ARG A 625 3.67 18.85 25.32
C ARG A 625 3.04 19.22 23.97
N ARG A 626 2.04 18.47 23.52
CA ARG A 626 1.28 18.78 22.29
C ARG A 626 0.46 20.07 22.41
N LEU A 627 -0.19 20.30 23.55
CA LEU A 627 -0.92 21.53 23.84
C LEU A 627 0.00 22.76 23.90
N SER A 628 1.20 22.64 24.49
CA SER A 628 2.19 23.72 24.51
C SER A 628 2.73 24.05 23.12
N ILE A 629 2.97 23.03 22.28
CA ILE A 629 3.39 23.23 20.88
C ILE A 629 2.27 23.88 20.09
N LEU A 630 1.02 23.42 20.24
CA LEU A 630 -0.14 24.02 19.57
C LEU A 630 -0.31 25.50 19.97
N ALA A 631 -0.18 25.82 21.26
CA ALA A 631 -0.23 27.20 21.74
C ALA A 631 0.90 28.06 21.14
N ALA A 632 2.13 27.53 21.05
CA ALA A 632 3.25 28.23 20.44
C ALA A 632 3.05 28.45 18.93
N CYS A 633 2.53 27.45 18.21
CA CYS A 633 2.21 27.55 16.79
C CYS A 633 1.09 28.57 16.53
N VAL A 634 0.04 28.59 17.36
CA VAL A 634 -1.05 29.59 17.26
C VAL A 634 -0.52 30.99 17.56
N SER A 635 0.32 31.18 18.58
CA SER A 635 0.99 32.46 18.85
C SER A 635 1.86 32.92 17.68
N PHE A 636 2.64 32.01 17.10
CA PHE A 636 3.52 32.30 15.98
C PHE A 636 2.74 32.66 14.71
N HIS A 637 1.64 31.95 14.45
CA HIS A 637 0.76 32.19 13.31
C HIS A 637 -0.04 33.50 13.43
N LEU A 638 -0.45 33.87 14.65
CA LEU A 638 -1.12 35.15 14.92
C LEU A 638 -0.18 36.36 14.74
N VAL A 639 1.11 36.22 15.10
CA VAL A 639 2.12 37.27 14.95
C VAL A 639 2.54 37.48 13.48
N LEU A 640 2.54 36.43 12.67
CA LEU A 640 2.94 36.52 11.26
C LEU A 640 1.84 37.07 10.32
N ARG A 641 0.57 37.03 10.72
CA ARG A 641 -0.56 37.41 9.84
C ARG A 641 -1.06 38.85 10.04
N ASP A 642 -0.80 39.48 11.19
CA ASP A 642 -1.15 40.89 11.44
C ASP A 642 -0.28 41.51 12.56
N PRO A 643 0.69 42.38 12.23
CA PRO A 643 1.60 43.01 13.19
C PRO A 643 0.91 43.86 14.28
N ASN A 644 -0.35 44.24 14.09
CA ASN A 644 -1.12 45.06 15.02
C ASN A 644 -1.79 44.26 16.17
N ARG A 645 -1.76 42.92 16.12
CA ARG A 645 -2.35 42.04 17.16
C ARG A 645 -1.39 41.65 18.29
N LYS A 646 -0.31 42.43 18.50
CA LYS A 646 0.65 42.21 19.62
C LYS A 646 -0.01 42.23 21.01
N ASN A 647 -1.18 42.84 21.16
CA ASN A 647 -1.89 42.92 22.44
C ASN A 647 -2.60 41.61 22.86
N ASP A 648 -2.64 40.57 22.02
CA ASP A 648 -3.22 39.26 22.35
C ASP A 648 -2.18 38.27 22.94
N ILE A 649 -0.89 38.61 22.86
CA ILE A 649 0.23 37.82 23.41
C ILE A 649 0.09 37.56 24.94
N PRO A 650 -0.37 38.53 25.76
CA PRO A 650 -0.60 38.31 27.19
C PRO A 650 -1.65 37.23 27.49
N PHE A 651 -2.66 37.05 26.63
CA PHE A 651 -3.71 36.04 26.81
C PHE A 651 -3.16 34.62 26.60
N VAL A 652 -2.32 34.43 25.57
CA VAL A 652 -1.72 33.12 25.29
C VAL A 652 -0.66 32.76 26.32
N ASP A 653 0.12 33.73 26.78
CA ASP A 653 1.07 33.54 27.88
C ASP A 653 0.35 33.24 29.22
N ALA A 654 -0.77 33.91 29.49
CA ALA A 654 -1.62 33.61 30.66
C ALA A 654 -2.26 32.21 30.59
N PHE A 655 -2.66 31.75 29.40
CA PHE A 655 -3.18 30.40 29.19
C PHE A 655 -2.10 29.34 29.40
N GLY A 656 -0.90 29.54 28.84
CA GLY A 656 0.25 28.66 29.04
C GLY A 656 0.68 28.58 30.52
N LYS A 657 0.69 29.72 31.22
CA LYS A 657 0.98 29.78 32.67
C LYS A 657 -0.07 29.05 33.50
N LYS A 658 -1.37 29.18 33.19
CA LYS A 658 -2.44 28.44 33.88
C LYS A 658 -2.38 26.94 33.62
N ALA A 659 -2.07 26.53 32.39
CA ALA A 659 -1.91 25.11 32.04
C ALA A 659 -0.72 24.48 32.80
N ASN A 660 0.43 25.19 32.85
CA ASN A 660 1.59 24.72 33.60
C ASN A 660 1.35 24.68 35.12
N ALA A 661 0.65 25.67 35.69
CA ALA A 661 0.30 25.67 37.11
C ALA A 661 -0.60 24.48 37.48
N PHE A 662 -1.58 24.15 36.64
CA PHE A 662 -2.45 22.98 36.83
C PHE A 662 -1.67 21.65 36.79
N VAL A 663 -0.67 21.54 35.91
CA VAL A 663 0.19 20.36 35.82
C VAL A 663 1.04 20.20 37.07
N GLU A 664 1.65 21.28 37.56
CA GLU A 664 2.44 21.24 38.79
C GLU A 664 1.58 20.93 40.03
N GLU A 665 0.33 21.42 40.08
CA GLU A 665 -0.63 21.05 41.12
C GLU A 665 -0.96 19.55 41.09
N LYS A 666 -1.26 18.98 39.91
CA LYS A 666 -1.53 17.54 39.76
C LYS A 666 -0.31 16.67 40.00
N LYS A 667 0.88 17.14 39.66
CA LYS A 667 2.14 16.47 39.97
C LYS A 667 2.37 16.36 41.47
N LYS A 668 2.16 17.46 42.22
CA LYS A 668 2.24 17.47 43.69
C LYS A 668 1.19 16.56 44.34
N GLU A 669 -0.03 16.52 43.80
CA GLU A 669 -1.08 15.63 44.29
C GLU A 669 -0.70 14.15 44.09
N ILE A 670 -0.14 13.80 42.93
CA ILE A 670 0.35 12.45 42.65
C ILE A 670 1.56 12.09 43.53
N GLU A 671 2.51 13.00 43.71
CA GLU A 671 3.68 12.80 44.58
C GLU A 671 3.26 12.56 46.03
N SER A 672 2.30 13.34 46.55
CA SER A 672 1.73 13.14 47.89
C SER A 672 1.05 11.77 48.04
N LEU A 673 0.31 11.32 47.01
CA LEU A 673 -0.32 9.99 47.00
C LEU A 673 0.71 8.85 46.94
N LEU A 674 1.81 9.04 46.22
CA LEU A 674 2.92 8.08 46.16
C LEU A 674 3.68 8.00 47.48
N GLU A 675 3.83 9.12 48.18
CA GLU A 675 4.50 9.19 49.48
C GLU A 675 3.65 8.56 50.59
N LYS A 676 2.34 8.84 50.63
CA LYS A 676 1.38 8.10 51.47
C LYS A 676 1.42 6.60 51.21
N ARG A 677 1.52 6.16 49.95
CA ARG A 677 1.67 4.73 49.60
C ARG A 677 2.99 4.14 50.10
N LYS A 678 4.10 4.88 50.06
CA LYS A 678 5.39 4.40 50.58
C LYS A 678 5.33 4.23 52.10
N GLU A 679 4.66 5.14 52.81
CA GLU A 679 4.45 5.04 54.26
C GLU A 679 3.49 3.89 54.62
N GLU A 680 2.37 3.73 53.91
CA GLU A 680 1.45 2.61 54.08
C GLU A 680 2.13 1.26 53.79
N LYS A 681 3.03 1.20 52.80
CA LYS A 681 3.80 -0.01 52.48
C LYS A 681 4.86 -0.33 53.56
N LYS A 682 5.52 0.69 54.13
CA LYS A 682 6.41 0.55 55.29
C LYS A 682 5.66 0.10 56.55
N GLN A 683 4.47 0.63 56.80
CA GLN A 683 3.63 0.23 57.94
C GLN A 683 3.04 -1.18 57.76
N ARG A 684 2.74 -1.61 56.52
CA ARG A 684 2.27 -2.97 56.19
C ARG A 684 3.37 -4.02 56.29
N GLN A 685 4.61 -3.70 55.87
CA GLN A 685 5.77 -4.59 56.09
C GLN A 685 6.05 -4.83 57.59
N LYS A 686 5.78 -3.84 58.45
CA LYS A 686 5.84 -3.99 59.91
C LYS A 686 4.70 -4.84 60.51
N ARG A 687 3.62 -5.10 59.77
CA ARG A 687 2.39 -5.78 60.29
C ARG A 687 2.13 -7.18 59.71
N GLY A 688 3.01 -7.71 58.86
CA GLY A 688 3.04 -9.13 58.50
C GLY A 688 1.72 -9.73 57.96
N LYS A 689 0.92 -8.98 57.20
CA LYS A 689 -0.32 -9.50 56.57
C LYS A 689 -0.39 -9.17 55.08
N ASN A 690 -0.51 -10.22 54.27
CA ASN A 690 -0.81 -10.17 52.83
C ASN A 690 -2.32 -10.34 52.64
N GLU A 691 -3.06 -9.23 52.47
CA GLU A 691 -4.42 -9.26 51.93
C GLU A 691 -4.63 -8.15 50.90
N LYS A 692 -5.41 -8.47 49.86
CA LYS A 692 -5.66 -7.66 48.65
C LYS A 692 -6.48 -6.41 48.99
N SER A 693 -6.03 -5.25 48.50
CA SER A 693 -6.66 -3.94 48.76
C SER A 693 -7.84 -3.63 47.83
N GLU A 694 -8.95 -3.16 48.41
CA GLU A 694 -9.95 -2.31 47.75
C GLU A 694 -9.45 -0.86 47.70
N THR A 695 -9.77 -0.11 46.64
CA THR A 695 -9.42 1.32 46.50
C THR A 695 -10.62 2.08 45.93
N LEU A 696 -10.88 3.27 46.49
CA LEU A 696 -11.94 4.21 46.09
C LEU A 696 -11.63 4.94 44.77
N LEU A 697 -12.70 5.23 44.00
CA LEU A 697 -12.71 5.96 42.72
C LEU A 697 -13.02 7.46 42.92
N ILE A 698 -12.49 8.30 42.02
CA ILE A 698 -13.10 9.59 41.65
C ILE A 698 -13.31 9.56 40.12
N GLU A 699 -14.55 9.73 39.65
CA GLU A 699 -14.89 9.74 38.22
C GLU A 699 -14.77 11.16 37.60
N PRO A 700 -14.01 11.37 36.51
CA PRO A 700 -13.87 12.69 35.87
C PRO A 700 -14.95 13.06 34.85
N LYS A 701 -16.01 12.25 34.66
CA LYS A 701 -16.99 12.47 33.57
C LYS A 701 -18.14 13.42 33.91
N VAL A 702 -18.36 13.73 35.19
CA VAL A 702 -19.52 14.54 35.62
C VAL A 702 -19.21 16.04 35.68
N TYR A 703 -17.97 16.45 35.97
CA TYR A 703 -17.65 17.88 36.20
C TYR A 703 -17.48 18.71 34.92
N ILE A 704 -17.09 18.09 33.80
CA ILE A 704 -16.84 18.81 32.53
C ILE A 704 -18.16 19.13 31.79
N ARG A 705 -19.20 18.29 31.95
CA ARG A 705 -20.51 18.52 31.31
C ARG A 705 -21.27 19.70 31.90
N GLU A 706 -21.14 19.97 33.20
CA GLU A 706 -21.85 21.07 33.87
C GLU A 706 -21.21 22.46 33.63
N ARG A 707 -19.90 22.55 33.35
CA ARG A 707 -19.24 23.85 33.12
C ARG A 707 -19.12 24.27 31.66
N ILE A 708 -19.07 23.32 30.72
CA ILE A 708 -19.04 23.66 29.28
C ILE A 708 -20.42 24.12 28.78
N GLY A 709 -21.51 23.69 29.44
CA GLY A 709 -22.89 24.08 29.07
C GLY A 709 -23.29 25.53 29.36
N LYS A 710 -22.46 26.34 30.06
CA LYS A 710 -22.82 27.71 30.46
C LYS A 710 -21.97 28.84 29.86
N ALA A 711 -21.03 28.54 28.97
CA ALA A 711 -20.23 29.56 28.29
C ALA A 711 -20.60 29.64 26.81
N ARG A 712 -21.63 30.44 26.48
CA ARG A 712 -21.72 31.09 25.16
C ARG A 712 -21.24 32.53 25.29
N PRO A 713 -20.12 32.86 24.64
CA PRO A 713 -19.94 34.21 24.09
C PRO A 713 -19.70 34.14 22.57
N GLN A 714 -20.32 35.08 21.86
CA GLN A 714 -20.18 35.33 20.44
C GLN A 714 -18.76 35.83 20.10
N ASN A 715 -17.77 34.93 19.98
CA ASN A 715 -16.41 35.30 19.56
C ASN A 715 -15.95 34.45 18.36
N PRO A 716 -15.69 35.07 17.18
CA PRO A 716 -15.26 34.37 15.97
C PRO A 716 -13.88 33.68 16.09
N ALA A 717 -13.13 33.91 17.17
CA ALA A 717 -11.90 33.17 17.45
C ALA A 717 -12.15 31.68 17.82
N PHE A 718 -13.37 31.33 18.24
CA PHE A 718 -13.69 29.96 18.64
C PHE A 718 -13.92 29.02 17.44
N ASP A 719 -14.31 29.56 16.28
CA ASP A 719 -14.52 28.77 15.05
C ASP A 719 -13.23 28.48 14.28
N VAL A 720 -12.13 29.18 14.58
CA VAL A 720 -10.80 28.92 13.99
C VAL A 720 -10.03 27.86 14.79
N ALA A 721 -10.40 27.64 16.05
CA ALA A 721 -9.78 26.65 16.94
C ALA A 721 -10.52 25.29 16.95
N ARG A 722 -11.74 25.23 16.40
CA ARG A 722 -12.48 24.00 16.16
C ARG A 722 -12.10 23.42 14.81
#